data_AF-A0A4Q2S042-F1
#
_entry.id   AF-A0A4Q2S042-F1
#
_cell.length_a   1.000
_cell.length_b   1.000
_cell.length_c   1.000
_cell.angle_alpha   90.00
_cell.angle_beta   90.00
_cell.angle_gamma   90.00
#
_symmetry.space_group_name_H-M   'P 1'
#
loop_
_entity.id
_entity.type
_entity.pdbx_description
1 polymer ?
#
loop_
_entity_poly.entity_id
_entity_poly.type
_entity_poly.pdbx_seq_one_letter_code
_entity_poly.pdbx_strand_id
1 'polypeptide(L)'
;MSNTFDIRYDRRVSEQFLQYFAPDGLLSSLPAYAKSGLFPLDLRFRRAATSGAEHATLYVGLTSVLDVHHTKVGSFKLKAHTTHQKNGGFDPAWSSSMTVDQLALVWPAVELYLDRIIPIAAESHGRKEGAVQAAVSSFRSVGRVVLDREVTPSFKDKAFKKEFMSACQKPILEALQNADLGFSKVPTKLGNECDAIAVDDGGRVLAVEVKPLGVGSIAYVVAQATMYARILQGWLDAAASEGDRPVDVLRGMLDQRNAVRLAPQMELPDVLSPKVVPVVALQRGASSEMIRRMCVVRDVLKEIDTGVAEAEIYEISLTGEWIPLDESRLPDGRPRARRNYARESNLLGQRWKQSSAVLPAEAKAPGEVRARGGAMVEVDYALPRAWATHNLLPEVREPALALFEQHQIAWHQSIDGGPTNHLRSSQVQCVNALGQMMSDPERIKLAFGDVLDIAEIRDFGEIDAAEKGRYLTFEFVGKGDYFGEGVTRGSQSTSVDAAFAYTTPDGRDALALVEWKFTETYRGADPKADAKAPTRLKRYESALRHPASPIDVADIELTDLFHEPVYQLVRQQLLAAELERDAEVKADLITVVHVLSPDNLAYQSSYISPALRRRGATASDVWASLLRTPDRFIGLDPAVFLDPAITSEEYALRYGGGR
;
A
#
# COMPACT_ATOMS: atom_id res chain seq x y z
N MET A 1 48.19 4.36 -12.48
CA MET A 1 47.53 5.49 -13.17
C MET A 1 46.60 6.13 -12.15
N SER A 2 46.83 7.40 -11.81
CA SER A 2 45.90 8.17 -10.96
C SER A 2 44.67 8.50 -11.80
N ASN A 3 43.47 8.31 -11.26
CA ASN A 3 42.28 8.87 -11.90
C ASN A 3 42.30 10.40 -11.77
N THR A 4 41.56 11.10 -12.65
CA THR A 4 41.42 12.57 -12.64
C THR A 4 40.36 13.07 -11.66
N PHE A 5 39.60 12.17 -11.04
CA PHE A 5 38.54 12.45 -10.07
C PHE A 5 38.88 11.88 -8.68
N ASP A 6 38.36 12.50 -7.63
CA ASP A 6 38.48 12.00 -6.25
C ASP A 6 37.51 10.84 -5.98
N ILE A 7 36.22 11.05 -6.30
CA ILE A 7 35.14 10.05 -6.20
C ILE A 7 34.28 10.13 -7.45
N ARG A 8 33.96 8.97 -8.05
CA ARG A 8 33.08 8.88 -9.21
C ARG A 8 32.08 7.75 -9.06
N TYR A 9 30.82 8.06 -9.32
CA TYR A 9 29.77 7.08 -9.50
C TYR A 9 28.91 7.50 -10.69
N ASP A 10 28.88 6.68 -11.74
CA ASP A 10 28.08 6.92 -12.95
C ASP A 10 27.73 5.56 -13.56
N ARG A 11 26.44 5.32 -13.76
CA ARG A 11 25.88 4.07 -14.30
C ARG A 11 25.15 4.28 -15.62
N ARG A 12 25.20 5.48 -16.19
CA ARG A 12 24.59 5.77 -17.48
C ARG A 12 25.33 5.02 -18.58
N VAL A 13 24.56 4.48 -19.52
CA VAL A 13 25.05 3.96 -20.79
C VAL A 13 24.76 4.98 -21.90
N SER A 14 25.36 4.78 -23.07
CA SER A 14 25.05 5.58 -24.25
C SER A 14 23.60 5.39 -24.68
N GLU A 15 23.01 6.45 -25.23
CA GLU A 15 21.67 6.42 -25.85
C GLU A 15 21.59 5.35 -26.95
N GLN A 16 22.68 5.18 -27.72
CA GLN A 16 22.80 4.15 -28.75
C GLN A 16 22.70 2.72 -28.19
N PHE A 17 23.24 2.45 -27.00
CA PHE A 17 23.07 1.14 -26.37
C PHE A 17 21.69 1.02 -25.72
N LEU A 18 21.19 2.10 -25.13
CA LEU A 18 19.91 2.12 -24.44
C LEU A 18 18.72 1.88 -25.38
N GLN A 19 18.75 2.40 -26.62
CA GLN A 19 17.66 2.25 -27.59
C GLN A 19 17.31 0.79 -27.89
N TYR A 20 18.26 -0.15 -27.73
CA TYR A 20 17.98 -1.57 -27.91
C TYR A 20 17.04 -2.13 -26.83
N PHE A 21 16.91 -1.47 -25.69
CA PHE A 21 16.04 -1.87 -24.58
C PHE A 21 14.76 -1.02 -24.50
N ALA A 22 14.62 0.01 -25.33
CA ALA A 22 13.39 0.80 -25.43
C ALA A 22 12.21 -0.09 -25.89
N PRO A 23 10.95 0.34 -25.77
CA PRO A 23 9.77 -0.49 -26.08
C PRO A 23 9.80 -1.17 -27.47
N ASP A 24 10.37 -0.51 -28.46
CA ASP A 24 10.49 -1.02 -29.84
C ASP A 24 11.89 -1.59 -30.16
N GLY A 25 12.77 -1.67 -29.16
CA GLY A 25 14.13 -2.17 -29.28
C GLY A 25 14.22 -3.70 -29.28
N LEU A 26 15.28 -4.23 -29.88
CA LEU A 26 15.51 -5.68 -30.01
C LEU A 26 15.51 -6.44 -28.66
N LEU A 27 15.95 -5.79 -27.59
CA LEU A 27 16.14 -6.35 -26.25
C LEU A 27 15.04 -5.89 -25.28
N SER A 28 13.91 -5.39 -25.79
CA SER A 28 12.79 -4.83 -25.02
C SER A 28 12.14 -5.83 -24.06
N SER A 29 12.33 -7.13 -24.28
CA SER A 29 11.87 -8.16 -23.36
C SER A 29 12.63 -8.18 -22.03
N LEU A 30 13.88 -7.71 -21.96
CA LEU A 30 14.62 -7.67 -20.69
C LEU A 30 14.01 -6.68 -19.67
N PRO A 31 13.69 -5.43 -20.04
CA PRO A 31 12.91 -4.56 -19.16
C PRO A 31 11.53 -5.14 -18.83
N ALA A 32 10.86 -5.82 -19.77
CA ALA A 32 9.57 -6.45 -19.51
C ALA A 32 9.67 -7.56 -18.44
N TYR A 33 10.71 -8.40 -18.51
CA TYR A 33 11.03 -9.39 -17.46
C TYR A 33 11.28 -8.69 -16.12
N ALA A 34 12.15 -7.68 -16.09
CA ALA A 34 12.47 -6.95 -14.86
C ALA A 34 11.27 -6.18 -14.27
N LYS A 35 10.26 -5.87 -15.08
CA LYS A 35 8.99 -5.29 -14.62
C LYS A 35 7.99 -6.34 -14.11
N SER A 36 8.15 -7.61 -14.49
CA SER A 36 7.24 -8.68 -14.10
C SER A 36 7.21 -8.87 -12.58
N GLY A 37 6.03 -8.73 -11.98
CA GLY A 37 5.84 -8.96 -10.54
C GLY A 37 5.86 -10.43 -10.12
N LEU A 38 6.07 -11.36 -11.06
CA LEU A 38 6.04 -12.81 -10.79
C LEU A 38 7.32 -13.32 -10.10
N PHE A 39 8.47 -12.69 -10.37
CA PHE A 39 9.77 -13.13 -9.88
C PHE A 39 10.61 -11.93 -9.39
N PRO A 40 11.60 -12.14 -8.50
CA PRO A 40 12.43 -11.07 -7.97
C PRO A 40 13.53 -10.66 -8.98
N LEU A 41 13.10 -10.04 -10.08
CA LEU A 41 13.96 -9.65 -11.20
C LEU A 41 14.45 -8.20 -11.08
N ASP A 42 15.66 -7.94 -11.58
CA ASP A 42 16.25 -6.60 -11.68
C ASP A 42 17.12 -6.52 -12.94
N LEU A 43 17.07 -5.40 -13.67
CA LEU A 43 17.90 -5.14 -14.84
C LEU A 43 18.81 -3.95 -14.58
N ARG A 44 20.12 -4.19 -14.66
CA ARG A 44 21.15 -3.18 -14.36
C ARG A 44 21.93 -2.81 -15.60
N PHE A 45 22.28 -1.54 -15.72
CA PHE A 45 23.11 -1.01 -16.79
C PHE A 45 24.45 -0.52 -16.23
N ARG A 46 25.54 -0.78 -16.94
CA ARG A 46 26.88 -0.36 -16.53
C ARG A 46 27.73 0.03 -17.73
N ARG A 47 28.48 1.13 -17.58
CA ARG A 47 29.50 1.59 -18.51
C ARG A 47 30.84 1.69 -17.81
N ALA A 48 31.87 1.04 -18.35
CA ALA A 48 33.21 1.11 -17.80
C ALA A 48 33.84 2.47 -18.10
N ALA A 49 34.28 3.19 -17.06
CA ALA A 49 34.83 4.54 -17.18
C ALA A 49 36.09 4.62 -18.07
N THR A 50 36.90 3.55 -18.10
CA THR A 50 38.19 3.54 -18.82
C THR A 50 38.08 2.99 -20.24
N SER A 51 37.35 1.89 -20.44
CA SER A 51 37.22 1.25 -21.76
C SER A 51 36.00 1.71 -22.54
N GLY A 52 35.06 2.41 -21.91
CA GLY A 52 33.76 2.77 -22.50
C GLY A 52 32.85 1.57 -22.74
N ALA A 53 33.25 0.35 -22.36
CA ALA A 53 32.49 -0.87 -22.58
C ALA A 53 31.18 -0.86 -21.78
N GLU A 54 30.09 -1.23 -22.42
CA GLU A 54 28.75 -1.19 -21.85
C GLU A 54 28.19 -2.60 -21.69
N HIS A 55 27.40 -2.81 -20.66
CA HIS A 55 26.63 -4.03 -20.51
C HIS A 55 25.34 -3.79 -19.74
N ALA A 56 24.38 -4.67 -19.99
CA ALA A 56 23.19 -4.83 -19.18
C ALA A 56 23.19 -6.23 -18.54
N THR A 57 22.80 -6.35 -17.29
CA THR A 57 22.73 -7.63 -16.58
C THR A 57 21.35 -7.83 -15.99
N LEU A 58 20.70 -8.93 -16.34
CA LEU A 58 19.45 -9.38 -15.74
C LEU A 58 19.76 -10.28 -14.53
N TYR A 59 19.27 -9.87 -13.36
CA TYR A 59 19.41 -10.57 -12.10
C TYR A 59 18.10 -11.23 -11.69
N VAL A 60 18.21 -12.41 -11.07
CA VAL A 60 17.14 -13.05 -10.29
C VAL A 60 17.63 -13.14 -8.84
N GLY A 61 17.03 -12.33 -7.96
CA GLY A 61 17.47 -12.21 -6.57
C GLY A 61 18.92 -11.69 -6.46
N LEU A 62 19.85 -12.61 -6.16
CA LEU A 62 21.29 -12.34 -5.98
C LEU A 62 22.18 -12.95 -7.08
N THR A 63 21.60 -13.58 -8.10
CA THR A 63 22.37 -14.22 -9.19
C THR A 63 22.06 -13.58 -10.53
N SER A 64 23.08 -13.37 -11.38
CA SER A 64 22.86 -12.96 -12.77
C SER A 64 22.48 -14.16 -13.62
N VAL A 65 21.41 -14.02 -14.41
CA VAL A 65 20.96 -15.05 -15.35
C VAL A 65 21.35 -14.74 -16.79
N LEU A 66 21.59 -13.46 -17.12
CA LEU A 66 22.07 -13.04 -18.44
C LEU A 66 22.83 -11.72 -18.36
N ASP A 67 23.99 -11.67 -19.00
CA ASP A 67 24.74 -10.45 -19.29
C ASP A 67 24.73 -10.19 -20.80
N VAL A 68 24.33 -8.98 -21.19
CA VAL A 68 24.41 -8.47 -22.56
C VAL A 68 25.55 -7.48 -22.64
N HIS A 69 26.64 -7.83 -23.30
CA HIS A 69 27.79 -6.93 -23.47
C HIS A 69 27.81 -6.28 -24.85
N HIS A 70 27.92 -4.96 -24.88
CA HIS A 70 28.17 -4.17 -26.08
C HIS A 70 29.69 -3.96 -26.21
N THR A 71 30.33 -4.71 -27.11
CA THR A 71 31.79 -4.78 -27.21
C THR A 71 32.37 -3.68 -28.10
N LYS A 72 31.61 -3.27 -29.11
CA LYS A 72 31.83 -2.17 -30.04
C LYS A 72 30.48 -1.84 -30.67
N VAL A 73 30.36 -0.65 -31.27
CA VAL A 73 29.12 -0.18 -31.91
C VAL A 73 28.53 -1.27 -32.82
N GLY A 74 27.30 -1.69 -32.51
CA GLY A 74 26.56 -2.68 -33.29
C GLY A 74 27.01 -4.13 -33.10
N SER A 75 27.84 -4.43 -32.09
CA SER A 75 28.25 -5.80 -31.78
C SER A 75 28.05 -6.20 -30.32
N PHE A 76 27.46 -7.38 -30.14
CA PHE A 76 27.00 -7.91 -28.87
C PHE A 76 27.60 -9.27 -28.58
N LYS A 77 27.74 -9.61 -27.31
CA LYS A 77 27.95 -10.98 -26.85
C LYS A 77 27.16 -11.20 -25.58
N LEU A 78 26.65 -12.43 -25.41
CA LEU A 78 25.87 -12.82 -24.25
C LEU A 78 26.72 -13.66 -23.31
N LYS A 79 26.52 -13.53 -22.01
CA LYS A 79 27.10 -14.45 -21.01
C LYS A 79 26.06 -14.85 -19.99
N ALA A 80 26.26 -16.00 -19.39
CA ALA A 80 25.51 -16.47 -18.23
C ALA A 80 26.43 -17.31 -17.34
N HIS A 81 26.07 -17.48 -16.06
CA HIS A 81 26.80 -18.37 -15.16
C HIS A 81 26.75 -19.83 -15.67
N THR A 82 27.82 -20.61 -15.48
CA THR A 82 27.92 -21.98 -16.04
C THR A 82 26.79 -22.91 -15.60
N THR A 83 26.36 -22.80 -14.34
CA THR A 83 25.17 -23.51 -13.82
C THR A 83 23.91 -23.19 -14.62
N HIS A 84 23.70 -21.89 -14.89
CA HIS A 84 22.53 -21.40 -15.60
C HIS A 84 22.59 -21.77 -17.08
N GLN A 85 23.78 -21.76 -17.67
CA GLN A 85 23.97 -22.23 -19.04
C GLN A 85 23.51 -23.68 -19.21
N LYS A 86 23.96 -24.56 -18.31
CA LYS A 86 23.61 -25.98 -18.34
C LYS A 86 22.11 -26.23 -18.12
N ASN A 87 21.51 -25.51 -17.17
CA ASN A 87 20.12 -25.74 -16.77
C ASN A 87 19.09 -25.11 -17.73
N GLY A 88 19.42 -23.97 -18.36
CA GLY A 88 18.52 -23.27 -19.29
C GLY A 88 18.70 -23.66 -20.76
N GLY A 89 19.80 -24.34 -21.10
CA GLY A 89 20.16 -24.64 -22.49
C GLY A 89 20.73 -23.44 -23.24
N PHE A 90 21.64 -22.68 -22.59
CA PHE A 90 22.34 -21.56 -23.22
C PHE A 90 23.26 -22.08 -24.34
N ASP A 91 23.17 -21.49 -25.53
CA ASP A 91 24.06 -21.85 -26.64
C ASP A 91 25.45 -21.18 -26.46
N PRO A 92 26.55 -21.95 -26.36
CA PRO A 92 27.89 -21.39 -26.27
C PRO A 92 28.25 -20.42 -27.40
N ALA A 93 27.63 -20.55 -28.59
CA ALA A 93 27.82 -19.64 -29.70
C ALA A 93 27.45 -18.19 -29.35
N TRP A 94 26.48 -17.97 -28.45
CA TRP A 94 26.05 -16.64 -28.00
C TRP A 94 27.15 -15.88 -27.25
N SER A 95 28.18 -16.56 -26.74
CA SER A 95 29.35 -15.91 -26.11
C SER A 95 30.32 -15.29 -27.10
N SER A 96 30.15 -15.57 -28.40
CA SER A 96 30.92 -14.94 -29.47
C SER A 96 30.32 -13.59 -29.86
N SER A 97 31.13 -12.72 -30.46
CA SER A 97 30.66 -11.42 -30.94
C SER A 97 29.69 -11.61 -32.11
N MET A 98 28.50 -11.03 -32.00
CA MET A 98 27.43 -11.04 -32.99
C MET A 98 27.15 -9.61 -33.45
N THR A 99 26.70 -9.44 -34.69
CA THR A 99 26.08 -8.20 -35.18
C THR A 99 24.64 -8.08 -34.65
N VAL A 100 24.01 -6.92 -34.83
CA VAL A 100 22.59 -6.70 -34.48
C VAL A 100 21.67 -7.72 -35.18
N ASP A 101 21.86 -7.95 -36.48
CA ASP A 101 21.03 -8.88 -37.25
C ASP A 101 21.19 -10.33 -36.79
N GLN A 102 22.43 -10.73 -36.47
CA GLN A 102 22.71 -12.05 -35.91
C GLN A 102 22.09 -12.21 -34.51
N LEU A 103 22.17 -11.16 -33.69
CA LEU A 103 21.53 -11.16 -32.37
C LEU A 103 20.01 -11.29 -32.51
N ALA A 104 19.41 -10.56 -33.45
CA ALA A 104 17.97 -10.62 -33.73
C ALA A 104 17.51 -12.01 -34.12
N LEU A 105 18.30 -12.74 -34.91
CA LEU A 105 18.01 -14.11 -35.31
C LEU A 105 17.99 -15.08 -34.12
N VAL A 106 18.89 -14.91 -33.15
CA VAL A 106 19.00 -15.81 -32.00
C VAL A 106 18.15 -15.37 -30.80
N TRP A 107 17.67 -14.13 -30.77
CA TRP A 107 16.98 -13.55 -29.60
C TRP A 107 15.77 -14.35 -29.11
N PRO A 108 14.88 -14.89 -29.97
CA PRO A 108 13.78 -15.75 -29.50
C PRO A 108 14.26 -16.99 -28.75
N ALA A 109 15.43 -17.55 -29.11
CA ALA A 109 16.02 -18.67 -28.39
C ALA A 109 16.62 -18.25 -27.04
N VAL A 110 17.11 -17.00 -26.92
CA VAL A 110 17.55 -16.41 -25.66
C VAL A 110 16.36 -16.18 -24.72
N GLU A 111 15.21 -15.76 -25.23
CA GLU A 111 13.98 -15.61 -24.45
C GLU A 111 13.50 -16.96 -23.90
N LEU A 112 13.49 -18.00 -24.74
CA LEU A 112 13.18 -19.37 -24.27
C LEU A 112 14.19 -19.89 -23.23
N TYR A 113 15.46 -19.49 -23.33
CA TYR A 113 16.46 -19.76 -22.30
C TYR A 113 16.10 -19.07 -20.97
N LEU A 114 15.68 -17.79 -21.04
CA LEU A 114 15.27 -17.01 -19.87
C LEU A 114 14.02 -17.59 -19.20
N ASP A 115 12.99 -17.95 -19.97
CA ASP A 115 11.75 -18.56 -19.47
C ASP A 115 12.01 -19.85 -18.68
N ARG A 116 13.05 -20.61 -19.04
CA ARG A 116 13.46 -21.83 -18.32
C ARG A 116 14.24 -21.51 -17.06
N ILE A 117 15.18 -20.57 -17.14
CA ILE A 117 16.15 -20.39 -16.05
C ILE A 117 15.65 -19.46 -14.94
N ILE A 118 14.79 -18.48 -15.26
CA ILE A 118 14.27 -17.52 -14.29
C ILE A 118 13.53 -18.22 -13.14
N PRO A 119 12.57 -19.15 -13.38
CA PRO A 119 11.89 -19.87 -12.30
C PRO A 119 12.84 -20.68 -11.41
N ILE A 120 13.83 -21.36 -12.03
CA ILE A 120 14.83 -22.18 -11.33
C ILE A 120 15.73 -21.31 -10.44
N ALA A 121 16.21 -20.18 -10.98
CA ALA A 121 17.03 -19.23 -10.25
C ALA A 121 16.24 -18.57 -9.11
N ALA A 122 14.95 -18.28 -9.32
CA ALA A 122 14.08 -17.67 -8.31
C ALA A 122 13.82 -18.62 -7.13
N GLU A 123 13.68 -19.92 -7.37
CA GLU A 123 13.58 -20.92 -6.31
C GLU A 123 14.84 -20.96 -5.43
N SER A 124 16.02 -20.86 -6.03
CA SER A 124 17.31 -21.00 -5.33
C SER A 124 17.78 -19.71 -4.66
N HIS A 125 17.61 -18.57 -5.33
CA HIS A 125 18.18 -17.27 -4.94
C HIS A 125 17.13 -16.19 -4.65
N GLY A 126 15.84 -16.48 -4.87
CA GLY A 126 14.75 -15.52 -4.72
C GLY A 126 13.99 -15.57 -3.40
N ARG A 127 14.13 -16.60 -2.55
CA ARG A 127 13.22 -16.80 -1.40
C ARG A 127 13.49 -15.98 -0.13
N LYS A 128 14.65 -15.33 0.01
CA LYS A 128 15.02 -14.56 1.21
C LYS A 128 15.50 -13.15 0.85
N GLU A 129 16.81 -12.91 0.90
CA GLU A 129 17.43 -11.62 0.63
C GLU A 129 17.18 -11.14 -0.80
N GLY A 130 17.29 -12.03 -1.79
CA GLY A 130 17.02 -11.71 -3.18
C GLY A 130 15.59 -11.21 -3.45
N ALA A 131 14.57 -11.77 -2.77
CA ALA A 131 13.20 -11.27 -2.87
C ALA A 131 13.08 -9.84 -2.35
N VAL A 132 13.70 -9.55 -1.21
CA VAL A 132 13.60 -8.22 -0.58
C VAL A 132 14.32 -7.20 -1.43
N GLN A 133 15.52 -7.51 -1.94
CA GLN A 133 16.26 -6.58 -2.79
C GLN A 133 15.53 -6.32 -4.13
N ALA A 134 14.85 -7.32 -4.70
CA ALA A 134 14.02 -7.12 -5.87
C ALA A 134 12.73 -6.35 -5.56
N ALA A 135 12.07 -6.65 -4.43
CA ALA A 135 10.88 -5.92 -3.97
C ALA A 135 11.19 -4.43 -3.73
N VAL A 136 12.33 -4.12 -3.10
CA VAL A 136 12.87 -2.76 -2.93
C VAL A 136 12.99 -2.05 -4.28
N SER A 137 13.38 -2.77 -5.33
CA SER A 137 13.58 -2.24 -6.69
C SER A 137 12.29 -2.18 -7.52
N SER A 138 11.20 -2.78 -7.02
CA SER A 138 9.93 -2.87 -7.75
C SER A 138 9.11 -1.58 -7.61
N PHE A 139 8.45 -1.18 -8.69
CA PHE A 139 7.85 0.15 -8.92
C PHE A 139 6.59 0.48 -8.11
N ARG A 140 6.43 -0.03 -6.88
CA ARG A 140 5.16 0.11 -6.15
C ARG A 140 5.17 1.16 -5.05
N SER A 141 6.32 1.70 -4.63
CA SER A 141 6.33 2.84 -3.72
C SER A 141 6.05 4.13 -4.51
N VAL A 142 4.85 4.69 -4.37
CA VAL A 142 4.52 6.00 -4.94
C VAL A 142 5.55 7.04 -4.46
N GLY A 143 6.06 7.83 -5.39
CA GLY A 143 6.99 8.93 -5.11
C GLY A 143 8.47 8.55 -4.94
N ARG A 144 8.91 7.29 -5.15
CA ARG A 144 10.34 6.93 -5.12
C ARG A 144 10.78 6.00 -6.25
N VAL A 145 12.04 6.10 -6.67
CA VAL A 145 12.66 5.24 -7.69
C VAL A 145 14.05 4.79 -7.25
N VAL A 146 14.28 3.47 -7.24
CA VAL A 146 15.63 2.90 -7.11
C VAL A 146 16.35 3.01 -8.45
N LEU A 147 17.51 3.67 -8.46
CA LEU A 147 18.26 3.94 -9.69
C LEU A 147 19.23 2.80 -10.04
N ASP A 148 19.94 2.27 -9.04
CA ASP A 148 20.92 1.19 -9.18
C ASP A 148 21.06 0.38 -7.89
N ARG A 149 21.61 -0.83 -8.01
CA ARG A 149 21.94 -1.75 -6.93
C ARG A 149 23.42 -2.12 -6.95
N GLU A 150 23.96 -2.50 -5.80
CA GLU A 150 25.40 -2.78 -5.59
C GLU A 150 26.25 -1.54 -5.92
N VAL A 151 25.97 -0.48 -5.15
CA VAL A 151 26.51 0.85 -5.30
C VAL A 151 27.93 0.88 -4.74
N THR A 152 28.89 0.86 -5.66
CA THR A 152 30.32 0.94 -5.36
C THR A 152 30.96 2.08 -6.15
N PRO A 153 31.19 3.25 -5.53
CA PRO A 153 31.93 4.34 -6.14
C PRO A 153 33.38 3.97 -6.46
N SER A 154 33.91 4.57 -7.52
CA SER A 154 35.33 4.54 -7.87
C SER A 154 36.06 5.70 -7.20
N PHE A 155 37.31 5.46 -6.81
CA PHE A 155 38.14 6.44 -6.10
C PHE A 155 39.40 6.77 -6.90
N LYS A 156 40.00 7.93 -6.64
CA LYS A 156 41.25 8.38 -7.24
C LYS A 156 42.34 7.30 -7.27
N ASP A 157 42.61 6.75 -6.11
CA ASP A 157 43.57 5.69 -5.87
C ASP A 157 43.25 4.94 -4.56
N LYS A 158 44.06 3.91 -4.26
CA LYS A 158 43.87 3.06 -3.07
C LYS A 158 44.16 3.80 -1.75
N ALA A 159 45.06 4.78 -1.75
CA ALA A 159 45.43 5.54 -0.55
C ALA A 159 44.29 6.49 -0.16
N PHE A 160 43.79 7.27 -1.13
CA PHE A 160 42.62 8.12 -0.96
C PHE A 160 41.40 7.31 -0.51
N LYS A 161 41.11 6.17 -1.17
CA LYS A 161 40.01 5.29 -0.75
C LYS A 161 40.13 4.89 0.73
N LYS A 162 41.33 4.50 1.18
CA LYS A 162 41.54 4.07 2.57
C LYS A 162 41.29 5.22 3.56
N GLU A 163 41.80 6.41 3.27
CA GLU A 163 41.63 7.59 4.10
C GLU A 163 40.17 8.03 4.15
N PHE A 164 39.52 8.18 2.99
CA PHE A 164 38.13 8.58 2.87
C PHE A 164 37.18 7.62 3.58
N MET A 165 37.34 6.31 3.37
CA MET A 165 36.53 5.29 4.05
C MET A 165 36.75 5.34 5.57
N SER A 166 37.99 5.57 6.04
CA SER A 166 38.26 5.75 7.47
C SER A 166 37.56 6.98 8.04
N ALA A 167 37.55 8.09 7.29
CA ALA A 167 36.88 9.34 7.70
C ALA A 167 35.35 9.21 7.76
N CYS A 168 34.76 8.39 6.89
CA CYS A 168 33.32 8.09 6.94
C CYS A 168 32.95 7.21 8.13
N GLN A 169 33.78 6.21 8.45
CA GLN A 169 33.42 5.15 9.39
C GLN A 169 33.75 5.48 10.86
N LYS A 170 34.86 6.20 11.09
CA LYS A 170 35.41 6.43 12.43
C LYS A 170 34.42 7.13 13.38
N PRO A 171 33.74 8.23 13.00
CA PRO A 171 32.81 8.92 13.91
C PRO A 171 31.64 8.03 14.35
N ILE A 172 31.12 7.21 13.42
CA ILE A 172 30.02 6.28 13.68
C ILE A 172 30.45 5.22 14.72
N LEU A 173 31.61 4.60 14.51
CA LEU A 173 32.10 3.57 15.41
C LEU A 173 32.47 4.10 16.79
N GLU A 174 33.10 5.27 16.88
CA GLU A 174 33.45 5.91 18.15
C GLU A 174 32.21 6.25 18.97
N ALA A 175 31.17 6.81 18.34
CA ALA A 175 29.90 7.11 19.01
C ALA A 175 29.24 5.84 19.57
N LEU A 176 29.19 4.77 18.77
CA LEU A 176 28.58 3.51 19.20
C LEU A 176 29.39 2.79 20.29
N GLN A 177 30.73 2.87 20.25
CA GLN A 177 31.60 2.28 21.27
C GLN A 177 31.51 3.02 22.61
N ASN A 178 31.29 4.34 22.58
CA ASN A 178 31.14 5.17 23.76
C ASN A 178 29.72 5.13 24.36
N ALA A 179 28.73 4.65 23.59
CA ALA A 179 27.36 4.53 24.05
C ALA A 179 27.11 3.23 24.84
N ASP A 180 26.37 3.33 25.94
CA ASP A 180 25.84 2.15 26.63
C ASP A 180 24.57 1.64 25.91
N LEU A 181 24.76 0.80 24.90
CA LEU A 181 23.67 0.30 24.07
C LEU A 181 22.81 -0.75 24.79
N GLY A 182 23.32 -1.43 25.82
CA GLY A 182 22.61 -2.50 26.52
C GLY A 182 22.30 -3.75 25.68
N PHE A 183 22.96 -3.94 24.54
CA PHE A 183 22.86 -5.15 23.69
C PHE A 183 24.20 -5.50 23.02
N SER A 184 24.20 -6.57 22.19
CA SER A 184 25.34 -7.20 21.50
C SER A 184 26.53 -6.29 21.16
N LYS A 185 27.76 -6.83 21.24
CA LYS A 185 29.02 -6.11 20.98
C LYS A 185 29.01 -5.31 19.67
N VAL A 186 29.45 -4.05 19.76
CA VAL A 186 29.60 -3.12 18.62
C VAL A 186 30.56 -3.70 17.58
N PRO A 187 30.22 -3.65 16.27
CA PRO A 187 31.12 -4.10 15.22
C PRO A 187 32.41 -3.26 15.19
N THR A 188 33.54 -3.90 14.91
CA THR A 188 34.83 -3.20 14.75
C THR A 188 35.02 -2.62 13.36
N LYS A 189 34.20 -3.06 12.38
CA LYS A 189 34.19 -2.57 11.00
C LYS A 189 32.77 -2.55 10.42
N LEU A 190 32.50 -1.61 9.54
CA LEU A 190 31.27 -1.55 8.73
C LEU A 190 31.58 -1.99 7.29
N GLY A 191 30.55 -2.41 6.56
CA GLY A 191 30.65 -2.78 5.15
C GLY A 191 31.04 -1.60 4.25
N ASN A 192 31.42 -1.89 3.01
CA ASN A 192 31.93 -0.90 2.05
C ASN A 192 31.14 -0.85 0.73
N GLU A 193 29.99 -1.50 0.67
CA GLU A 193 29.13 -1.62 -0.52
C GLU A 193 27.70 -1.33 -0.12
N CYS A 194 27.10 -0.32 -0.74
CA CYS A 194 25.72 0.06 -0.45
C CYS A 194 24.79 -0.76 -1.34
N ASP A 195 23.75 -1.36 -0.75
CA ASP A 195 22.88 -2.27 -1.47
C ASP A 195 22.12 -1.58 -2.62
N ALA A 196 21.62 -0.36 -2.41
CA ALA A 196 20.97 0.43 -3.46
C ALA A 196 21.05 1.96 -3.26
N ILE A 197 20.95 2.69 -4.37
CA ILE A 197 20.75 4.14 -4.39
C ILE A 197 19.39 4.45 -4.99
N ALA A 198 18.63 5.32 -4.34
CA ALA A 198 17.31 5.73 -4.79
C ALA A 198 17.13 7.25 -4.71
N VAL A 199 16.11 7.74 -5.39
CA VAL A 199 15.65 9.13 -5.34
C VAL A 199 14.15 9.18 -5.10
N ASP A 200 13.65 10.29 -4.57
CA ASP A 200 12.22 10.56 -4.44
C ASP A 200 11.77 11.84 -5.15
N ASP A 201 10.46 12.02 -5.27
CA ASP A 201 9.83 13.18 -5.91
C ASP A 201 10.13 14.52 -5.21
N GLY A 202 10.54 14.48 -3.94
CA GLY A 202 11.08 15.61 -3.19
C GLY A 202 12.56 15.91 -3.47
N GLY A 203 13.22 15.15 -4.34
CA GLY A 203 14.63 15.31 -4.66
C GLY A 203 15.59 14.82 -3.58
N ARG A 204 15.15 13.97 -2.66
CA ARG A 204 16.05 13.34 -1.68
C ARG A 204 16.81 12.20 -2.33
N VAL A 205 18.11 12.13 -2.04
CA VAL A 205 18.96 10.99 -2.42
C VAL A 205 19.00 10.02 -1.25
N LEU A 206 18.71 8.74 -1.50
CA LEU A 206 18.57 7.72 -0.47
C LEU A 206 19.68 6.68 -0.63
N ALA A 207 20.44 6.45 0.44
CA ALA A 207 21.40 5.36 0.55
C ALA A 207 20.73 4.18 1.26
N VAL A 208 20.37 3.15 0.50
CA VAL A 208 19.48 2.08 0.97
C VAL A 208 20.30 0.84 1.30
N GLU A 209 20.18 0.38 2.54
CA GLU A 209 20.72 -0.90 3.00
C GLU A 209 19.59 -1.91 3.18
N VAL A 210 19.64 -3.01 2.45
CA VAL A 210 18.59 -4.03 2.44
C VAL A 210 19.01 -5.22 3.30
N LYS A 211 18.15 -5.65 4.23
CA LYS A 211 18.47 -6.81 5.09
C LYS A 211 17.31 -7.80 5.27
N PRO A 212 17.58 -9.11 5.10
CA PRO A 212 16.60 -10.15 5.41
C PRO A 212 16.46 -10.37 6.92
N LEU A 213 15.39 -11.05 7.34
CA LEU A 213 15.24 -11.47 8.74
C LEU A 213 16.24 -12.57 9.11
N GLY A 214 16.70 -12.57 10.37
CA GLY A 214 17.51 -13.64 10.95
C GLY A 214 19.02 -13.45 10.93
N VAL A 215 19.52 -12.26 10.56
CA VAL A 215 20.95 -11.92 10.66
C VAL A 215 21.26 -11.37 12.06
N GLY A 216 22.25 -11.95 12.75
CA GLY A 216 22.58 -11.60 14.14
C GLY A 216 23.04 -10.15 14.38
N SER A 217 23.41 -9.42 13.33
CA SER A 217 23.91 -8.03 13.39
C SER A 217 22.87 -6.97 13.03
N ILE A 218 21.58 -7.31 12.99
CA ILE A 218 20.54 -6.42 12.44
C ILE A 218 20.45 -5.05 13.16
N ALA A 219 20.80 -4.99 14.45
CA ALA A 219 20.79 -3.77 15.24
C ALA A 219 21.68 -2.66 14.63
N TYR A 220 22.80 -3.03 14.00
CA TYR A 220 23.80 -2.10 13.48
C TYR A 220 23.61 -1.76 12.00
N VAL A 221 22.52 -2.22 11.39
CA VAL A 221 22.21 -1.94 9.97
C VAL A 221 22.00 -0.45 9.74
N VAL A 222 21.46 0.27 10.73
CA VAL A 222 21.37 1.73 10.71
C VAL A 222 22.76 2.36 10.58
N ALA A 223 23.75 1.87 11.32
CA ALA A 223 25.12 2.36 11.24
C ALA A 223 25.75 2.10 9.85
N GLN A 224 25.44 0.95 9.24
CA GLN A 224 25.86 0.65 7.87
C GLN A 224 25.20 1.59 6.85
N ALA A 225 23.88 1.80 6.93
CA ALA A 225 23.18 2.74 6.06
C ALA A 225 23.75 4.16 6.20
N THR A 226 24.01 4.63 7.42
CA THR A 226 24.64 5.94 7.67
C THR A 226 26.04 6.03 7.08
N MET A 227 26.85 4.97 7.18
CA MET A 227 28.15 4.90 6.52
C MET A 227 28.03 5.07 5.00
N TYR A 228 27.05 4.41 4.38
CA TYR A 228 26.83 4.52 2.94
C TYR A 228 26.31 5.89 2.51
N ALA A 229 25.40 6.48 3.29
CA ALA A 229 24.96 7.85 3.06
C ALA A 229 26.14 8.82 3.07
N ARG A 230 27.11 8.65 3.97
CA ARG A 230 28.33 9.49 4.01
C ARG A 230 29.22 9.32 2.79
N ILE A 231 29.37 8.10 2.29
CA ILE A 231 30.12 7.85 1.05
C ILE A 231 29.46 8.57 -0.13
N LEU A 232 28.13 8.45 -0.27
CA LEU A 232 27.39 9.12 -1.32
C LEU A 232 27.38 10.64 -1.14
N GLN A 233 27.29 11.15 0.09
CA GLN A 233 27.41 12.57 0.38
C GLN A 233 28.76 13.11 -0.09
N GLY A 234 29.86 12.41 0.21
CA GLY A 234 31.18 12.80 -0.28
C GLY A 234 31.30 12.78 -1.81
N TRP A 235 30.54 11.93 -2.50
CA TRP A 235 30.42 11.98 -3.97
C TRP A 235 29.61 13.19 -4.45
N LEU A 236 28.48 13.51 -3.79
CA LEU A 236 27.67 14.69 -4.11
C LEU A 236 28.43 16.00 -3.87
N ASP A 237 29.23 16.05 -2.80
CA ASP A 237 30.03 17.20 -2.40
C ASP A 237 31.32 17.36 -3.23
N ALA A 238 31.75 16.30 -3.93
CA ALA A 238 32.96 16.36 -4.75
C ALA A 238 32.78 17.37 -5.87
N ALA A 239 33.67 18.37 -5.91
CA ALA A 239 33.69 19.37 -6.98
C ALA A 239 33.81 18.68 -8.34
N ALA A 240 33.01 19.11 -9.31
CA ALA A 240 33.06 18.62 -10.68
C ALA A 240 34.46 18.89 -11.26
N SER A 241 35.33 17.90 -11.20
CA SER A 241 36.65 17.90 -11.84
C SER A 241 36.46 17.28 -13.21
N GLU A 242 36.21 18.12 -14.22
CA GLU A 242 36.01 17.74 -15.64
C GLU A 242 34.98 16.61 -15.83
N GLY A 243 33.69 16.91 -15.64
CA GLY A 243 32.58 15.99 -15.90
C GLY A 243 31.22 16.53 -15.48
N ASP A 244 30.17 15.73 -15.73
CA ASP A 244 28.81 16.01 -15.30
C ASP A 244 28.73 16.08 -13.76
N ARG A 245 27.92 17.00 -13.23
CA ARG A 245 27.71 17.10 -11.79
C ARG A 245 26.97 15.84 -11.30
N PRO A 246 27.15 15.42 -10.04
CA PRO A 246 26.43 14.26 -9.50
C PRO A 246 24.90 14.32 -9.70
N VAL A 247 24.30 15.51 -9.63
CA VAL A 247 22.87 15.71 -9.94
C VAL A 247 22.51 15.37 -11.39
N ASP A 248 23.36 15.73 -12.35
CA ASP A 248 23.15 15.47 -13.77
C ASP A 248 23.30 13.95 -14.05
N VAL A 249 24.17 13.27 -13.30
CA VAL A 249 24.29 11.81 -13.34
C VAL A 249 23.02 11.13 -12.80
N LEU A 250 22.52 11.57 -11.64
CA LEU A 250 21.29 11.02 -11.04
C LEU A 250 20.07 11.20 -11.97
N ARG A 251 19.93 12.41 -12.56
CA ARG A 251 18.88 12.71 -13.54
C ARG A 251 19.00 11.80 -14.77
N GLY A 252 20.19 11.70 -15.36
CA GLY A 252 20.39 10.82 -16.51
C GLY A 252 20.19 9.34 -16.19
N MET A 253 20.48 8.88 -14.96
CA MET A 253 20.15 7.52 -14.52
C MET A 253 18.63 7.32 -14.41
N LEU A 254 17.88 8.31 -13.92
CA LEU A 254 16.41 8.26 -13.88
C LEU A 254 15.82 8.27 -15.30
N ASP A 255 16.28 9.18 -16.16
CA ASP A 255 15.84 9.28 -17.56
C ASP A 255 16.09 7.97 -18.31
N GLN A 256 17.25 7.36 -18.09
CA GLN A 256 17.58 6.05 -18.64
C GLN A 256 16.56 4.98 -18.24
N ARG A 257 16.16 4.94 -16.96
CA ARG A 257 15.16 4.00 -16.46
C ARG A 257 13.77 4.30 -17.02
N ASN A 258 13.40 5.57 -17.11
CA ASN A 258 12.13 6.02 -17.72
C ASN A 258 12.05 5.57 -19.20
N ALA A 259 13.13 5.76 -19.96
CA ALA A 259 13.19 5.42 -21.39
C ALA A 259 12.92 3.93 -21.68
N VAL A 260 13.32 3.04 -20.76
CA VAL A 260 13.11 1.59 -20.89
C VAL A 260 11.94 1.08 -20.03
N ARG A 261 11.11 1.97 -19.49
CA ARG A 261 9.93 1.66 -18.64
C ARG A 261 10.27 0.87 -17.37
N LEU A 262 11.48 1.07 -16.85
CA LEU A 262 11.96 0.61 -15.54
C LEU A 262 11.91 1.73 -14.49
N ALA A 263 10.99 2.67 -14.62
CA ALA A 263 10.61 3.62 -13.59
C ALA A 263 9.23 4.19 -13.97
N PRO A 264 8.38 4.56 -12.99
CA PRO A 264 7.24 5.43 -13.27
C PRO A 264 7.76 6.77 -13.80
N GLN A 265 6.97 7.47 -14.62
CA GLN A 265 7.34 8.82 -15.02
C GLN A 265 7.46 9.71 -13.77
N MET A 266 8.68 10.12 -13.49
CA MET A 266 9.08 10.97 -12.38
C MET A 266 10.15 11.92 -12.91
N GLU A 267 10.07 13.17 -12.49
CA GLU A 267 11.09 14.18 -12.73
C GLU A 267 11.74 14.56 -11.39
N LEU A 268 13.06 14.77 -11.40
CA LEU A 268 13.77 15.28 -10.23
C LEU A 268 13.73 16.81 -10.23
N PRO A 269 13.51 17.43 -9.05
CA PRO A 269 13.63 18.87 -8.93
C PRO A 269 15.04 19.34 -9.29
N ASP A 270 15.18 20.60 -9.73
CA ASP A 270 16.47 21.18 -10.11
C ASP A 270 17.47 21.25 -8.96
N VAL A 271 16.96 21.31 -7.73
CA VAL A 271 17.75 21.32 -6.51
C VAL A 271 17.45 20.05 -5.73
N LEU A 272 18.45 19.19 -5.58
CA LEU A 272 18.37 18.04 -4.70
C LEU A 272 18.44 18.48 -3.24
N SER A 273 17.92 17.64 -2.35
CA SER A 273 18.11 17.84 -0.92
C SER A 273 19.61 17.84 -0.58
N PRO A 274 20.05 18.74 0.33
CA PRO A 274 21.49 18.95 0.58
C PRO A 274 22.17 17.76 1.27
N LYS A 275 21.38 16.86 1.87
CA LYS A 275 21.88 15.72 2.64
C LYS A 275 21.32 14.41 2.11
N VAL A 276 22.19 13.41 1.91
CA VAL A 276 21.78 12.03 1.63
C VAL A 276 21.07 11.44 2.85
N VAL A 277 19.97 10.73 2.61
CA VAL A 277 19.20 10.06 3.64
C VAL A 277 19.67 8.61 3.78
N PRO A 278 20.16 8.18 4.94
CA PRO A 278 20.41 6.77 5.21
C PRO A 278 19.07 6.05 5.35
N VAL A 279 18.88 4.95 4.63
CA VAL A 279 17.65 4.19 4.69
C VAL A 279 17.92 2.71 4.94
N VAL A 280 17.23 2.16 5.93
CA VAL A 280 17.23 0.73 6.22
C VAL A 280 15.96 0.11 5.64
N ALA A 281 16.09 -0.88 4.77
CA ALA A 281 15.00 -1.60 4.11
C ALA A 281 14.98 -3.07 4.58
N LEU A 282 14.11 -3.38 5.55
CA LEU A 282 14.04 -4.69 6.19
C LEU A 282 12.95 -5.54 5.61
N GLN A 283 13.21 -6.84 5.47
CA GLN A 283 12.15 -7.79 5.20
C GLN A 283 11.05 -7.75 6.28
N ARG A 284 9.78 -7.82 5.84
CA ARG A 284 8.62 -7.89 6.73
C ARG A 284 8.70 -9.01 7.76
N GLY A 285 8.39 -8.68 9.02
CA GLY A 285 8.35 -9.58 10.18
C GLY A 285 9.43 -9.32 11.25
N ALA A 286 10.03 -8.13 11.30
CA ALA A 286 11.01 -7.78 12.33
C ALA A 286 10.37 -7.74 13.74
N SER A 287 11.05 -8.31 14.74
CA SER A 287 10.54 -8.29 16.12
C SER A 287 10.67 -6.90 16.76
N SER A 288 9.84 -6.61 17.77
CA SER A 288 9.87 -5.34 18.52
C SER A 288 11.25 -5.05 19.11
N GLU A 289 11.94 -6.08 19.58
CA GLU A 289 13.29 -5.95 20.14
C GLU A 289 14.33 -5.61 19.06
N MET A 290 14.22 -6.19 17.86
CA MET A 290 15.10 -5.83 16.73
C MET A 290 14.92 -4.36 16.36
N ILE A 291 13.66 -3.91 16.25
CA ILE A 291 13.31 -2.52 15.94
C ILE A 291 13.85 -1.58 17.03
N ARG A 292 13.59 -1.89 18.31
CA ARG A 292 14.09 -1.11 19.44
C ARG A 292 15.61 -0.91 19.36
N ARG A 293 16.37 -1.97 19.10
CA ARG A 293 17.84 -1.89 18.99
C ARG A 293 18.30 -1.00 17.84
N MET A 294 17.65 -1.07 16.68
CA MET A 294 17.96 -0.19 15.55
C MET A 294 17.64 1.28 15.87
N CYS A 295 16.51 1.55 16.54
CA CYS A 295 16.18 2.90 17.00
C CYS A 295 17.23 3.43 17.98
N VAL A 296 17.69 2.62 18.94
CA VAL A 296 18.77 3.03 19.86
C VAL A 296 20.06 3.39 19.10
N VAL A 297 20.44 2.60 18.10
CA VAL A 297 21.61 2.93 17.25
C VAL A 297 21.38 4.25 16.49
N ARG A 298 20.18 4.47 15.92
CA ARG A 298 19.84 5.74 15.26
C ARG A 298 19.95 6.93 16.21
N ASP A 299 19.39 6.81 17.41
CA ASP A 299 19.34 7.89 18.40
C ASP A 299 20.77 8.28 18.83
N VAL A 300 21.67 7.30 19.02
CA VAL A 300 23.09 7.58 19.28
C VAL A 300 23.75 8.34 18.13
N LEU A 301 23.45 7.96 16.88
CA LEU A 301 24.01 8.61 15.70
C LEU A 301 23.41 10.01 15.43
N LYS A 302 22.22 10.30 15.97
CA LYS A 302 21.57 11.61 15.88
C LYS A 302 22.28 12.67 16.72
N GLU A 303 22.94 12.25 17.81
CA GLU A 303 23.66 13.15 18.73
C GLU A 303 25.04 13.59 18.20
N ILE A 304 25.50 13.03 17.08
CA ILE A 304 26.76 13.42 16.44
C ILE A 304 26.52 14.01 15.05
N ASP A 305 27.42 14.90 14.60
CA ASP A 305 27.38 15.37 13.22
C ASP A 305 27.89 14.29 12.26
N THR A 306 26.93 13.59 11.66
CA THR A 306 27.23 12.57 10.67
C THR A 306 27.45 13.13 9.26
N GLY A 307 27.22 14.44 9.03
CA GLY A 307 27.28 15.05 7.69
C GLY A 307 26.13 14.62 6.75
N VAL A 308 25.20 13.79 7.21
CA VAL A 308 24.06 13.26 6.43
C VAL A 308 22.75 13.52 7.16
N ALA A 309 21.61 13.14 6.56
CA ALA A 309 20.30 13.26 7.21
C ALA A 309 20.09 12.17 8.27
N GLU A 310 19.02 12.30 9.06
CA GLU A 310 18.64 11.28 10.04
C GLU A 310 18.24 9.98 9.33
N ALA A 311 18.64 8.84 9.90
CA ALA A 311 18.36 7.55 9.29
C ALA A 311 16.89 7.17 9.39
N GLU A 312 16.32 6.73 8.27
CA GLU A 312 14.97 6.21 8.18
C GLU A 312 14.98 4.68 8.16
N ILE A 313 14.01 4.04 8.81
CA ILE A 313 13.93 2.58 8.90
C ILE A 313 12.60 2.16 8.30
N TYR A 314 12.61 1.19 7.39
CA TYR A 314 11.45 0.65 6.70
C TYR A 314 11.40 -0.87 6.75
N GLU A 315 10.17 -1.37 6.75
CA GLU A 315 9.74 -2.72 6.46
C GLU A 315 9.26 -2.77 5.02
N ILE A 316 9.75 -3.75 4.25
CA ILE A 316 9.43 -3.93 2.84
C ILE A 316 8.47 -5.11 2.70
N SER A 317 7.31 -4.84 2.11
CA SER A 317 6.36 -5.89 1.74
C SER A 317 6.89 -6.77 0.60
N LEU A 318 6.29 -7.94 0.40
CA LEU A 318 6.57 -8.76 -0.79
C LEU A 318 6.16 -8.07 -2.11
N THR A 319 5.31 -7.05 -2.04
CA THR A 319 4.88 -6.25 -3.20
C THR A 319 5.78 -5.03 -3.43
N GLY A 320 6.83 -4.81 -2.62
CA GLY A 320 7.74 -3.67 -2.74
C GLY A 320 7.25 -2.39 -2.09
N GLU A 321 6.25 -2.47 -1.21
CA GLU A 321 5.77 -1.33 -0.43
C GLU A 321 6.74 -1.06 0.73
N TRP A 322 7.14 0.20 0.88
CA TRP A 322 8.00 0.66 1.96
C TRP A 322 7.16 1.21 3.10
N ILE A 323 7.05 0.42 4.17
CA ILE A 323 6.33 0.79 5.39
C ILE A 323 7.40 1.21 6.38
N PRO A 324 7.55 2.49 6.77
CA PRO A 324 8.57 2.84 7.76
C PRO A 324 8.46 1.98 9.07
N LEU A 325 9.36 2.01 10.05
CA LEU A 325 9.27 1.18 11.28
C LEU A 325 9.41 1.96 12.59
N ASP A 326 9.90 3.19 12.50
CA ASP A 326 10.12 4.12 13.61
C ASP A 326 8.84 4.73 14.20
N GLU A 327 7.79 4.88 13.39
CA GLU A 327 6.51 5.49 13.78
C GLU A 327 5.30 4.57 13.63
N SER A 328 5.47 3.39 13.05
CA SER A 328 4.40 2.42 12.75
C SER A 328 4.24 1.33 13.76
N ARG A 329 4.93 1.31 14.91
CA ARG A 329 4.72 0.25 15.92
C ARG A 329 4.72 0.77 17.35
N LEU A 330 3.80 0.25 18.17
CA LEU A 330 3.75 0.48 19.62
C LEU A 330 4.99 -0.15 20.26
N PRO A 331 5.37 0.22 21.51
CA PRO A 331 6.50 -0.39 22.19
C PRO A 331 6.42 -1.92 22.31
N ASP A 332 5.21 -2.49 22.17
CA ASP A 332 4.94 -3.93 22.17
C ASP A 332 5.04 -4.59 20.78
N GLY A 333 5.32 -3.84 19.71
CA GLY A 333 5.47 -4.35 18.33
C GLY A 333 4.22 -4.38 17.48
N ARG A 334 3.04 -4.06 18.04
CA ARG A 334 1.82 -3.93 17.23
C ARG A 334 1.93 -2.72 16.31
N PRO A 335 1.38 -2.75 15.09
CA PRO A 335 1.32 -1.58 14.24
C PRO A 335 0.66 -0.37 14.95
N ARG A 336 1.35 0.77 15.08
CA ARG A 336 0.73 2.09 15.17
C ARG A 336 0.13 2.39 13.80
N ALA A 337 -1.15 2.70 13.77
CA ALA A 337 -1.82 3.22 12.58
C ALA A 337 -1.04 4.44 12.09
N ARG A 338 -0.35 4.29 10.96
CA ARG A 338 0.75 5.20 10.60
C ARG A 338 0.31 6.52 9.98
N ARG A 339 -0.96 6.62 9.69
CA ARG A 339 -1.69 7.84 9.43
C ARG A 339 -2.93 7.67 10.27
N ASN A 340 -3.26 8.65 11.11
CA ASN A 340 -4.60 8.63 11.65
C ASN A 340 -5.49 8.93 10.45
N TYR A 341 -5.99 7.89 9.79
CA TYR A 341 -6.88 7.98 8.63
C TYR A 341 -8.03 8.97 8.92
N ALA A 342 -8.48 9.01 10.18
CA ALA A 342 -9.44 10.00 10.66
C ALA A 342 -8.88 11.44 10.72
N ARG A 343 -7.60 11.66 11.03
CA ARG A 343 -6.96 12.99 10.92
C ARG A 343 -6.80 13.42 9.46
N GLU A 344 -6.41 12.53 8.57
CA GLU A 344 -6.31 12.85 7.14
C GLU A 344 -7.68 13.17 6.54
N SER A 345 -8.70 12.39 6.91
CA SER A 345 -10.09 12.68 6.57
C SER A 345 -10.56 14.02 7.13
N ASN A 346 -10.10 14.44 8.32
CA ASN A 346 -10.36 15.79 8.83
C ASN A 346 -9.72 16.86 7.94
N LEU A 347 -8.46 16.67 7.52
CA LEU A 347 -7.75 17.62 6.66
C LEU A 347 -8.38 17.70 5.26
N LEU A 348 -8.85 16.57 4.72
CA LEU A 348 -9.62 16.52 3.47
C LEU A 348 -10.92 17.30 3.60
N GLY A 349 -11.73 17.00 4.62
CA GLY A 349 -12.99 17.70 4.87
C GLY A 349 -12.77 19.20 5.09
N GLN A 350 -11.71 19.59 5.79
CA GLN A 350 -11.35 21.00 5.99
C GLN A 350 -10.94 21.69 4.69
N ARG A 351 -10.11 21.05 3.85
CA ARG A 351 -9.75 21.57 2.53
C ARG A 351 -10.97 21.76 1.65
N TRP A 352 -11.79 20.72 1.53
CA TRP A 352 -13.05 20.75 0.80
C TRP A 352 -13.94 21.90 1.26
N LYS A 353 -14.12 22.04 2.57
CA LYS A 353 -14.94 23.12 3.14
C LYS A 353 -14.46 24.51 2.69
N GLN A 354 -13.15 24.73 2.57
CA GLN A 354 -12.60 25.99 2.10
C GLN A 354 -12.70 26.15 0.58
N SER A 355 -12.38 25.10 -0.19
CA SER A 355 -12.28 25.15 -1.66
C SER A 355 -13.60 24.96 -2.40
N SER A 356 -14.60 24.33 -1.76
CA SER A 356 -15.88 23.99 -2.37
C SER A 356 -16.62 25.24 -2.81
N ALA A 357 -17.08 25.24 -4.05
CA ALA A 357 -17.92 26.31 -4.61
C ALA A 357 -19.40 26.11 -4.26
N VAL A 358 -19.80 24.92 -3.81
CA VAL A 358 -21.20 24.58 -3.51
C VAL A 358 -21.58 24.81 -2.05
N LEU A 359 -20.61 25.14 -1.19
CA LEU A 359 -20.86 25.55 0.19
C LEU A 359 -21.03 27.07 0.31
N PRO A 360 -22.11 27.55 0.95
CA PRO A 360 -22.27 28.95 1.34
C PRO A 360 -21.12 29.43 2.23
N ALA A 361 -20.78 30.72 2.17
CA ALA A 361 -19.65 31.28 2.90
C ALA A 361 -19.76 31.05 4.42
N GLU A 362 -20.98 31.14 4.96
CA GLU A 362 -21.28 30.93 6.38
C GLU A 362 -21.08 29.47 6.78
N ALA A 363 -21.32 28.51 5.88
CA ALA A 363 -21.08 27.09 6.13
C ALA A 363 -19.58 26.76 6.24
N LYS A 364 -18.70 27.65 5.76
CA LYS A 364 -17.23 27.47 5.82
C LYS A 364 -16.62 27.83 7.18
N ALA A 365 -17.35 28.48 8.07
CA ALA A 365 -16.93 28.75 9.43
C ALA A 365 -16.83 27.47 10.29
N PRO A 366 -15.94 27.39 11.30
CA PRO A 366 -15.83 26.22 12.19
C PRO A 366 -17.18 25.78 12.79
N GLY A 367 -17.32 24.47 13.03
CA GLY A 367 -18.52 23.87 13.60
C GLY A 367 -18.27 23.34 15.00
N GLU A 368 -19.31 23.23 15.82
CA GLU A 368 -19.20 22.64 17.15
C GLU A 368 -19.36 21.11 17.11
N VAL A 369 -18.47 20.41 17.82
CA VAL A 369 -18.56 18.96 18.06
C VAL A 369 -18.40 18.65 19.55
N ARG A 370 -18.93 17.51 19.99
CA ARG A 370 -18.76 17.06 21.37
C ARG A 370 -17.42 16.34 21.54
N ALA A 371 -16.52 16.91 22.34
CA ALA A 371 -15.25 16.29 22.68
C ALA A 371 -15.44 15.03 23.56
N ARG A 372 -14.39 14.20 23.67
CA ARG A 372 -14.40 12.98 24.49
C ARG A 372 -14.72 13.22 25.98
N GLY A 373 -14.41 14.41 26.48
CA GLY A 373 -14.75 14.86 27.84
C GLY A 373 -16.17 15.41 28.00
N GLY A 374 -17.00 15.37 26.95
CA GLY A 374 -18.39 15.81 26.96
C GLY A 374 -18.61 17.30 26.66
N ALA A 375 -17.56 18.12 26.71
CA ALA A 375 -17.60 19.54 26.36
C ALA A 375 -17.81 19.76 24.85
N MET A 376 -18.49 20.85 24.48
CA MET A 376 -18.58 21.30 23.10
C MET A 376 -17.31 22.07 22.74
N VAL A 377 -16.75 21.80 21.56
CA VAL A 377 -15.54 22.46 21.03
C VAL A 377 -15.75 22.82 19.57
N GLU A 378 -15.27 24.00 19.18
CA GLU A 378 -15.25 24.42 17.78
C GLU A 378 -14.10 23.77 17.03
N VAL A 379 -14.38 23.23 15.84
CA VAL A 379 -13.42 22.53 14.99
C VAL A 379 -13.67 22.82 13.52
N ASP A 380 -12.60 22.86 12.74
CA ASP A 380 -12.70 23.15 11.30
C ASP A 380 -13.28 22.00 10.47
N TYR A 381 -13.19 20.77 10.99
CA TYR A 381 -13.68 19.55 10.35
C TYR A 381 -15.16 19.22 10.66
N ALA A 382 -15.92 20.23 11.07
CA ALA A 382 -17.37 20.21 11.21
C ALA A 382 -17.99 21.47 10.61
N LEU A 383 -19.22 21.38 10.13
CA LEU A 383 -20.01 22.54 9.69
C LEU A 383 -20.69 23.21 10.89
N PRO A 384 -21.03 24.51 10.84
CA PRO A 384 -21.91 25.10 11.85
C PRO A 384 -23.25 24.35 11.88
N ARG A 385 -23.87 24.24 13.05
CA ARG A 385 -25.08 23.41 13.26
C ARG A 385 -26.21 23.75 12.28
N ALA A 386 -26.42 25.05 12.01
CA ALA A 386 -27.43 25.53 11.05
C ALA A 386 -27.21 25.04 9.60
N TRP A 387 -25.99 24.60 9.28
CA TRP A 387 -25.59 24.10 7.97
C TRP A 387 -25.35 22.58 7.96
N ALA A 388 -25.84 21.83 8.97
CA ALA A 388 -25.58 20.40 9.07
C ALA A 388 -26.05 19.60 7.85
N THR A 389 -27.18 19.96 7.23
CA THR A 389 -27.68 19.33 5.99
C THR A 389 -26.73 19.48 4.80
N HIS A 390 -25.86 20.51 4.80
CA HIS A 390 -24.85 20.72 3.77
C HIS A 390 -23.65 19.78 3.93
N ASN A 391 -23.66 18.93 4.95
CA ASN A 391 -22.77 17.77 5.02
C ASN A 391 -23.12 16.75 3.92
N LEU A 392 -24.35 16.76 3.40
CA LEU A 392 -24.71 16.07 2.17
C LEU A 392 -24.39 16.93 0.95
N LEU A 393 -23.82 16.29 -0.08
CA LEU A 393 -23.50 16.94 -1.34
C LEU A 393 -24.77 17.37 -2.08
N PRO A 394 -24.74 18.49 -2.84
CA PRO A 394 -25.95 19.06 -3.46
C PRO A 394 -26.79 18.06 -4.25
N GLU A 395 -26.14 17.19 -5.02
CA GLU A 395 -26.76 16.21 -5.91
C GLU A 395 -27.50 15.08 -5.19
N VAL A 396 -27.16 14.79 -3.93
CA VAL A 396 -27.82 13.75 -3.12
C VAL A 396 -28.68 14.30 -1.99
N ARG A 397 -28.51 15.58 -1.62
CA ARG A 397 -29.05 16.15 -0.38
C ARG A 397 -30.56 15.98 -0.25
N GLU A 398 -31.33 16.57 -1.16
CA GLU A 398 -32.79 16.52 -1.08
C GLU A 398 -33.35 15.09 -1.26
N PRO A 399 -32.90 14.28 -2.25
CA PRO A 399 -33.35 12.90 -2.38
C PRO A 399 -33.07 12.04 -1.15
N ALA A 400 -31.88 12.19 -0.54
CA ALA A 400 -31.52 11.42 0.65
C ALA A 400 -32.32 11.84 1.89
N LEU A 401 -32.52 13.15 2.11
CA LEU A 401 -33.36 13.64 3.21
C LEU A 401 -34.79 13.10 3.08
N ALA A 402 -35.36 13.15 1.88
CA ALA A 402 -36.70 12.62 1.60
C ALA A 402 -36.79 11.11 1.83
N LEU A 403 -35.79 10.33 1.42
CA LEU A 403 -35.73 8.88 1.69
C LEU A 403 -35.69 8.61 3.19
N PHE A 404 -34.79 9.28 3.91
CA PHE A 404 -34.62 9.06 5.34
C PHE A 404 -35.89 9.43 6.12
N GLU A 405 -36.58 10.51 5.74
CA GLU A 405 -37.88 10.88 6.32
C GLU A 405 -38.96 9.83 6.01
N GLN A 406 -39.11 9.43 4.74
CA GLN A 406 -40.10 8.45 4.29
C GLN A 406 -39.98 7.12 5.05
N HIS A 407 -38.76 6.64 5.24
CA HIS A 407 -38.49 5.36 5.90
C HIS A 407 -38.17 5.49 7.39
N GLN A 408 -38.30 6.70 7.96
CA GLN A 408 -37.99 7.00 9.35
C GLN A 408 -36.60 6.54 9.78
N ILE A 409 -35.63 6.66 8.86
CA ILE A 409 -34.24 6.27 9.09
C ILE A 409 -33.59 7.29 10.01
N ALA A 410 -33.02 6.81 11.11
CA ALA A 410 -32.33 7.69 12.05
C ALA A 410 -30.98 8.15 11.49
N TRP A 411 -30.75 9.46 11.48
CA TRP A 411 -29.42 10.02 11.24
C TRP A 411 -28.52 9.83 12.46
N HIS A 412 -27.31 9.34 12.24
CA HIS A 412 -26.30 9.22 13.29
C HIS A 412 -25.90 10.61 13.81
N GLN A 413 -26.00 10.79 15.14
CA GLN A 413 -25.70 12.05 15.82
C GLN A 413 -26.46 13.24 15.20
N SER A 414 -27.74 13.00 14.91
CA SER A 414 -28.63 13.93 14.24
C SER A 414 -28.61 15.34 14.83
N ILE A 415 -28.72 16.33 13.95
CA ILE A 415 -28.96 17.74 14.28
C ILE A 415 -30.30 18.14 13.66
N ASP A 416 -31.25 18.53 14.51
CA ASP A 416 -32.58 19.03 14.11
C ASP A 416 -33.31 18.08 13.14
N GLY A 417 -33.16 16.76 13.33
CA GLY A 417 -33.75 15.72 12.49
C GLY A 417 -32.97 15.40 11.20
N GLY A 418 -31.91 16.15 10.89
CA GLY A 418 -31.05 15.94 9.73
C GLY A 418 -29.71 15.24 10.08
N PRO A 419 -28.78 15.14 9.10
CA PRO A 419 -27.48 14.53 9.30
C PRO A 419 -26.65 15.28 10.34
N THR A 420 -25.64 14.61 10.91
CA THR A 420 -24.63 15.27 11.75
C THR A 420 -23.87 16.34 10.97
N ASN A 421 -23.36 17.37 11.65
CA ASN A 421 -22.45 18.36 11.09
C ASN A 421 -20.99 17.90 11.01
N HIS A 422 -20.64 16.71 11.54
CA HIS A 422 -19.27 16.21 11.52
C HIS A 422 -18.92 15.62 10.14
N LEU A 423 -17.87 16.14 9.50
CA LEU A 423 -17.49 15.77 8.12
C LEU A 423 -16.92 14.35 7.94
N ARG A 424 -16.76 13.58 9.02
CA ARG A 424 -16.26 12.19 9.01
C ARG A 424 -17.31 11.14 9.32
N SER A 425 -18.58 11.51 9.24
CA SER A 425 -19.66 10.54 9.41
C SER A 425 -19.62 9.53 8.26
N SER A 426 -19.50 8.24 8.61
CA SER A 426 -19.58 7.14 7.65
C SER A 426 -20.93 7.08 6.97
N GLN A 427 -22.03 7.26 7.73
CA GLN A 427 -23.39 7.32 7.16
C GLN A 427 -23.50 8.45 6.12
N VAL A 428 -22.96 9.64 6.40
CA VAL A 428 -22.99 10.75 5.44
C VAL A 428 -22.10 10.47 4.22
N GLN A 429 -20.91 9.88 4.41
CA GLN A 429 -20.06 9.52 3.27
C GLN A 429 -20.72 8.45 2.39
N CYS A 430 -21.31 7.42 2.99
CA CYS A 430 -22.06 6.38 2.29
C CYS A 430 -23.19 6.99 1.45
N VAL A 431 -24.00 7.86 2.04
CA VAL A 431 -25.07 8.58 1.32
C VAL A 431 -24.51 9.47 0.20
N ASN A 432 -23.41 10.18 0.44
CA ASN A 432 -22.75 10.99 -0.59
C ASN A 432 -22.22 10.14 -1.76
N ALA A 433 -21.72 8.93 -1.49
CA ALA A 433 -21.19 8.04 -2.52
C ALA A 433 -22.30 7.36 -3.32
N LEU A 434 -23.35 6.90 -2.65
CA LEU A 434 -24.35 6.00 -3.24
C LEU A 434 -25.67 6.72 -3.57
N GLY A 435 -25.90 7.94 -3.11
CA GLY A 435 -27.21 8.58 -3.21
C GLY A 435 -27.72 8.79 -4.65
N GLN A 436 -26.85 9.04 -5.62
CA GLN A 436 -27.26 9.15 -7.03
C GLN A 436 -27.71 7.80 -7.62
N MET A 437 -27.19 6.69 -7.09
CA MET A 437 -27.52 5.33 -7.52
C MET A 437 -28.96 4.93 -7.19
N MET A 438 -29.63 5.65 -6.29
CA MET A 438 -31.05 5.43 -6.00
C MET A 438 -31.91 5.52 -7.27
N SER A 439 -31.53 6.37 -8.23
CA SER A 439 -32.26 6.60 -9.48
C SER A 439 -31.47 6.25 -10.75
N ASP A 440 -30.20 5.90 -10.61
CA ASP A 440 -29.28 5.65 -11.73
C ASP A 440 -28.61 4.28 -11.60
N PRO A 441 -29.16 3.24 -12.24
CA PRO A 441 -28.66 1.87 -12.12
C PRO A 441 -27.30 1.67 -12.80
N GLU A 442 -26.94 2.49 -13.79
CA GLU A 442 -25.67 2.35 -14.50
C GLU A 442 -24.49 2.74 -13.59
N ARG A 443 -24.70 3.69 -12.66
CA ARG A 443 -23.69 4.00 -11.63
C ARG A 443 -23.44 2.85 -10.66
N ILE A 444 -24.44 2.02 -10.39
CA ILE A 444 -24.27 0.80 -9.58
C ILE A 444 -23.39 -0.19 -10.34
N LYS A 445 -23.67 -0.43 -11.63
CA LYS A 445 -22.84 -1.30 -12.47
C LYS A 445 -21.39 -0.82 -12.53
N LEU A 446 -21.17 0.49 -12.71
CA LEU A 446 -19.82 1.06 -12.74
C LEU A 446 -19.09 0.93 -11.39
N ALA A 447 -19.79 1.11 -10.27
CA ALA A 447 -19.16 1.04 -8.94
C ALA A 447 -18.86 -0.38 -8.48
N PHE A 448 -19.71 -1.34 -8.81
CA PHE A 448 -19.68 -2.69 -8.23
C PHE A 448 -19.40 -3.80 -9.25
N GLY A 449 -19.40 -3.52 -10.55
CA GLY A 449 -19.24 -4.53 -11.61
C GLY A 449 -17.88 -5.22 -11.65
N ASP A 450 -16.83 -4.62 -11.08
CA ASP A 450 -15.52 -5.25 -10.94
C ASP A 450 -15.46 -6.30 -9.81
N VAL A 451 -16.42 -6.26 -8.89
CA VAL A 451 -16.45 -7.11 -7.69
C VAL A 451 -17.69 -8.01 -7.59
N LEU A 452 -18.73 -7.73 -8.38
CA LEU A 452 -19.95 -8.51 -8.48
C LEU A 452 -20.26 -8.82 -9.95
N ASP A 453 -20.68 -10.05 -10.22
CA ASP A 453 -21.12 -10.47 -11.55
C ASP A 453 -22.51 -9.89 -11.85
N ILE A 454 -22.57 -8.61 -12.22
CA ILE A 454 -23.82 -7.89 -12.50
C ILE A 454 -24.12 -7.95 -14.00
N ALA A 455 -25.26 -8.54 -14.38
CA ALA A 455 -25.83 -8.42 -15.72
C ALA A 455 -26.79 -7.23 -15.82
N GLU A 456 -27.76 -7.15 -14.90
CA GLU A 456 -28.76 -6.08 -14.88
C GLU A 456 -29.07 -5.66 -13.43
N ILE A 457 -29.33 -4.38 -13.20
CA ILE A 457 -29.81 -3.88 -11.91
C ILE A 457 -31.33 -3.90 -11.90
N ARG A 458 -31.92 -4.35 -10.80
CA ARG A 458 -33.37 -4.52 -10.64
C ARG A 458 -33.98 -3.37 -9.85
N ASP A 459 -35.27 -3.10 -10.08
CA ASP A 459 -36.04 -2.19 -9.23
C ASP A 459 -36.12 -2.78 -7.82
N PHE A 460 -35.63 -2.05 -6.82
CA PHE A 460 -35.61 -2.49 -5.43
C PHE A 460 -37.04 -2.67 -4.86
N GLY A 461 -38.04 -2.08 -5.52
CA GLY A 461 -39.46 -2.35 -5.35
C GLY A 461 -39.85 -3.83 -5.43
N GLU A 462 -39.05 -4.65 -6.12
CA GLU A 462 -39.24 -6.10 -6.21
C GLU A 462 -38.92 -6.82 -4.88
N ILE A 463 -38.00 -6.26 -4.09
CA ILE A 463 -37.63 -6.71 -2.74
C ILE A 463 -38.58 -6.07 -1.71
N ASP A 464 -38.72 -4.74 -1.76
CA ASP A 464 -39.58 -3.97 -0.87
C ASP A 464 -40.43 -2.98 -1.66
N ALA A 465 -41.75 -3.24 -1.73
CA ALA A 465 -42.68 -2.43 -2.51
C ALA A 465 -42.72 -0.94 -2.09
N ALA A 466 -42.29 -0.61 -0.86
CA ALA A 466 -42.15 0.78 -0.41
C ALA A 466 -41.03 1.54 -1.15
N GLU A 467 -40.12 0.83 -1.80
CA GLU A 467 -38.94 1.34 -2.52
C GLU A 467 -39.15 1.36 -4.04
N LYS A 468 -40.38 1.15 -4.51
CA LYS A 468 -40.70 1.07 -5.95
C LYS A 468 -40.17 2.28 -6.72
N GLY A 469 -39.46 2.01 -7.80
CA GLY A 469 -38.83 3.02 -8.64
C GLY A 469 -37.45 3.46 -8.16
N ARG A 470 -36.87 2.81 -7.15
CA ARG A 470 -35.49 3.01 -6.70
C ARG A 470 -34.67 1.77 -6.99
N TYR A 471 -33.38 1.96 -7.27
CA TYR A 471 -32.45 0.86 -7.53
C TYR A 471 -31.55 0.54 -6.33
N LEU A 472 -31.47 1.47 -5.35
CA LEU A 472 -30.69 1.33 -4.12
C LEU A 472 -31.44 1.99 -2.96
N THR A 473 -31.33 1.40 -1.75
CA THR A 473 -31.83 2.00 -0.51
C THR A 473 -30.77 1.97 0.60
N PHE A 474 -31.05 2.65 1.72
CA PHE A 474 -30.17 2.78 2.88
C PHE A 474 -30.74 2.12 4.14
N GLU A 475 -29.84 1.75 5.04
CA GLU A 475 -30.13 1.20 6.38
C GLU A 475 -31.10 0.01 6.33
N PHE A 476 -30.93 -0.87 5.33
CA PHE A 476 -31.84 -1.96 5.04
C PHE A 476 -31.75 -3.08 6.08
N VAL A 477 -32.90 -3.58 6.53
CA VAL A 477 -33.02 -4.63 7.58
C VAL A 477 -33.81 -5.86 7.11
N GLY A 478 -34.41 -5.83 5.91
CA GLY A 478 -35.45 -6.78 5.51
C GLY A 478 -36.83 -6.47 6.09
N LYS A 479 -37.81 -7.35 5.85
CA LYS A 479 -39.17 -7.23 6.42
C LYS A 479 -39.37 -8.07 7.68
N GLY A 480 -38.57 -9.13 7.86
CA GLY A 480 -38.63 -10.01 9.02
C GLY A 480 -37.83 -9.47 10.21
N ASP A 481 -38.32 -9.72 11.43
CA ASP A 481 -37.55 -9.51 12.66
C ASP A 481 -36.75 -10.78 13.01
N TYR A 482 -35.73 -11.09 12.19
CA TYR A 482 -35.01 -12.36 12.25
C TYR A 482 -34.26 -12.60 13.59
N PHE A 483 -33.95 -11.52 14.32
CA PHE A 483 -33.15 -11.58 15.55
C PHE A 483 -33.85 -10.98 16.79
N GLY A 484 -35.14 -10.62 16.70
CA GLY A 484 -35.88 -10.03 17.83
C GLY A 484 -35.39 -8.63 18.22
N GLU A 485 -34.99 -7.83 17.23
CA GLU A 485 -34.49 -6.46 17.37
C GLU A 485 -35.51 -5.41 16.90
N GLY A 486 -36.57 -5.85 16.22
CA GLY A 486 -37.49 -5.00 15.46
C GLY A 486 -36.95 -4.64 14.08
N VAL A 487 -37.81 -4.06 13.25
CA VAL A 487 -37.54 -3.72 11.83
C VAL A 487 -37.28 -2.22 11.60
N THR A 488 -36.95 -1.48 12.66
CA THR A 488 -36.60 -0.05 12.55
C THR A 488 -35.26 0.09 11.85
N ARG A 489 -35.13 1.02 10.89
CA ARG A 489 -33.87 1.26 10.15
C ARG A 489 -32.96 2.27 10.89
N GLY A 490 -31.65 2.02 10.92
CA GLY A 490 -30.65 2.97 11.43
C GLY A 490 -30.59 3.17 12.95
N SER A 491 -31.33 2.39 13.76
CA SER A 491 -31.26 2.49 15.22
C SER A 491 -31.67 1.19 15.92
N GLN A 492 -30.80 0.69 16.80
CA GLN A 492 -31.02 -0.45 17.72
C GLN A 492 -31.35 -1.81 17.06
N SER A 493 -31.24 -1.91 15.73
CA SER A 493 -31.48 -3.09 14.92
C SER A 493 -30.25 -3.44 14.06
N THR A 494 -30.24 -4.64 13.49
CA THR A 494 -29.26 -5.03 12.47
C THR A 494 -29.68 -4.51 11.11
N SER A 495 -29.14 -3.36 10.72
CA SER A 495 -29.18 -2.81 9.36
C SER A 495 -27.83 -2.93 8.67
N VAL A 496 -27.87 -3.05 7.34
CA VAL A 496 -26.72 -2.77 6.47
C VAL A 496 -26.81 -1.33 5.97
N ASP A 497 -25.67 -0.67 5.75
CA ASP A 497 -25.65 0.76 5.38
C ASP A 497 -26.39 1.03 4.06
N ALA A 498 -26.30 0.14 3.07
CA ALA A 498 -27.08 0.21 1.83
C ALA A 498 -27.40 -1.18 1.24
N ALA A 499 -28.36 -1.25 0.31
CA ALA A 499 -28.67 -2.48 -0.42
C ALA A 499 -29.17 -2.20 -1.85
N PHE A 500 -28.85 -3.09 -2.79
CA PHE A 500 -29.37 -3.06 -4.16
C PHE A 500 -29.55 -4.48 -4.75
N ALA A 501 -30.54 -4.66 -5.61
CA ALA A 501 -30.86 -5.93 -6.25
C ALA A 501 -30.36 -5.96 -7.70
N TYR A 502 -29.93 -7.14 -8.17
CA TYR A 502 -29.41 -7.33 -9.52
C TYR A 502 -29.67 -8.75 -10.02
N THR A 503 -29.48 -8.98 -11.31
CA THR A 503 -29.41 -10.31 -11.92
C THR A 503 -27.98 -10.62 -12.29
N THR A 504 -27.58 -11.88 -12.13
CA THR A 504 -26.28 -12.37 -12.56
C THR A 504 -26.30 -12.79 -14.04
N PRO A 505 -25.13 -12.91 -14.71
CA PRO A 505 -25.05 -13.41 -16.08
C PRO A 505 -25.65 -14.81 -16.29
N ASP A 506 -25.71 -15.64 -15.25
CA ASP A 506 -26.35 -16.95 -15.27
C ASP A 506 -27.85 -16.92 -14.93
N GLY A 507 -28.44 -15.73 -14.78
CA GLY A 507 -29.88 -15.50 -14.64
C GLY A 507 -30.43 -15.69 -13.23
N ARG A 508 -29.58 -15.69 -12.19
CA ARG A 508 -30.01 -15.74 -10.79
C ARG A 508 -30.38 -14.35 -10.30
N ASP A 509 -31.37 -14.30 -9.43
CA ASP A 509 -31.76 -13.10 -8.71
C ASP A 509 -30.80 -12.90 -7.51
N ALA A 510 -30.19 -11.73 -7.39
CA ALA A 510 -29.20 -11.45 -6.36
C ALA A 510 -29.45 -10.14 -5.61
N LEU A 511 -28.96 -10.09 -4.37
CA LEU A 511 -29.02 -8.92 -3.49
C LEU A 511 -27.63 -8.62 -2.92
N ALA A 512 -27.16 -7.39 -3.09
CA ALA A 512 -25.96 -6.90 -2.43
C ALA A 512 -26.35 -6.15 -1.15
N LEU A 513 -25.72 -6.53 -0.03
CA LEU A 513 -25.81 -5.82 1.24
C LEU A 513 -24.50 -5.07 1.47
N VAL A 514 -24.52 -3.75 1.38
CA VAL A 514 -23.34 -2.91 1.47
C VAL A 514 -23.15 -2.45 2.92
N GLU A 515 -22.01 -2.81 3.50
CA GLU A 515 -21.53 -2.29 4.78
C GLU A 515 -20.41 -1.29 4.53
N TRP A 516 -20.48 -0.12 5.16
CA TRP A 516 -19.61 1.02 4.91
C TRP A 516 -18.77 1.37 6.13
N LYS A 517 -17.44 1.35 5.95
CA LYS A 517 -16.47 1.86 6.92
C LYS A 517 -15.73 3.04 6.33
N PHE A 518 -15.70 4.12 7.10
CA PHE A 518 -14.90 5.30 6.81
C PHE A 518 -13.71 5.39 7.76
N THR A 519 -13.89 5.95 8.96
CA THR A 519 -12.80 6.30 9.88
C THR A 519 -12.82 5.53 11.21
N GLU A 520 -13.63 4.48 11.27
CA GLU A 520 -13.84 3.64 12.44
C GLU A 520 -12.53 3.02 12.95
N THR A 521 -12.41 2.91 14.28
CA THR A 521 -11.29 2.25 14.96
C THR A 521 -11.75 1.71 16.32
N TYR A 522 -11.37 0.47 16.62
CA TYR A 522 -11.79 -0.22 17.85
C TYR A 522 -10.56 -0.67 18.63
N ARG A 523 -9.98 0.22 19.46
CA ARG A 523 -8.63 -0.01 20.03
C ARG A 523 -8.55 -1.03 21.18
N GLY A 524 -9.69 -1.39 21.77
CA GLY A 524 -9.73 -2.27 22.94
C GLY A 524 -11.06 -3.00 23.00
N ALA A 525 -11.15 -3.96 23.93
CA ALA A 525 -12.38 -4.68 24.19
C ALA A 525 -13.52 -3.70 24.47
N ASP A 526 -14.70 -3.96 23.90
CA ASP A 526 -15.92 -3.26 24.29
C ASP A 526 -16.12 -3.45 25.81
N PRO A 527 -16.02 -2.39 26.64
CA PRO A 527 -16.12 -2.51 28.09
C PRO A 527 -17.52 -2.93 28.55
N LYS A 528 -18.52 -2.88 27.66
CA LYS A 528 -19.89 -3.34 27.91
C LYS A 528 -20.16 -4.72 27.32
N ALA A 529 -19.16 -5.40 26.73
CA ALA A 529 -19.36 -6.68 26.06
C ALA A 529 -19.97 -7.72 27.01
N ASP A 530 -19.40 -7.90 28.19
CA ASP A 530 -19.86 -8.90 29.17
C ASP A 530 -21.30 -8.62 29.61
N ALA A 531 -21.62 -7.35 29.91
CA ALA A 531 -22.98 -6.95 30.28
C ALA A 531 -24.00 -7.15 29.14
N LYS A 532 -23.56 -7.05 27.88
CA LYS A 532 -24.41 -7.25 26.69
C LYS A 532 -24.44 -8.71 26.22
N ALA A 533 -23.50 -9.55 26.63
CA ALA A 533 -23.33 -10.91 26.14
C ALA A 533 -24.61 -11.76 26.27
N PRO A 534 -25.36 -11.75 27.38
CA PRO A 534 -26.61 -12.52 27.48
C PRO A 534 -27.65 -12.11 26.44
N THR A 535 -27.76 -10.81 26.13
CA THR A 535 -28.69 -10.31 25.11
C THR A 535 -28.23 -10.73 23.72
N ARG A 536 -26.93 -10.63 23.42
CA ARG A 536 -26.35 -11.03 22.13
C ARG A 536 -26.46 -12.54 21.89
N LEU A 537 -26.21 -13.36 22.91
CA LEU A 537 -26.42 -14.81 22.86
C LEU A 537 -27.88 -15.13 22.54
N LYS A 538 -28.83 -14.54 23.28
CA LYS A 538 -30.25 -14.74 23.04
C LYS A 538 -30.67 -14.45 21.59
N ARG A 539 -30.04 -13.46 20.95
CA ARG A 539 -30.33 -13.05 19.56
C ARG A 539 -29.71 -13.99 18.53
N TYR A 540 -28.41 -14.27 18.65
CA TYR A 540 -27.64 -14.86 17.54
C TYR A 540 -27.24 -16.31 17.75
N GLU A 541 -27.36 -16.88 18.95
CA GLU A 541 -26.88 -18.24 19.23
C GLU A 541 -27.51 -19.29 18.32
N SER A 542 -28.84 -19.22 18.11
CA SER A 542 -29.55 -20.15 17.23
C SER A 542 -29.01 -20.11 15.79
N ALA A 543 -28.84 -18.89 15.24
CA ALA A 543 -28.35 -18.70 13.88
C ALA A 543 -26.87 -19.10 13.73
N LEU A 544 -26.02 -18.75 14.71
CA LEU A 544 -24.59 -19.09 14.72
C LEU A 544 -24.35 -20.60 14.82
N ARG A 545 -25.15 -21.31 15.62
CA ARG A 545 -25.03 -22.76 15.80
C ARG A 545 -25.75 -23.57 14.73
N HIS A 546 -26.53 -22.93 13.87
CA HIS A 546 -27.22 -23.63 12.78
C HIS A 546 -26.20 -24.34 11.87
N PRO A 547 -26.42 -25.61 11.45
CA PRO A 547 -25.46 -26.33 10.60
C PRO A 547 -25.13 -25.60 9.29
N ALA A 548 -26.12 -24.89 8.73
CA ALA A 548 -25.97 -24.05 7.54
C ALA A 548 -25.62 -22.58 7.85
N SER A 549 -25.10 -22.28 9.04
CA SER A 549 -24.55 -20.96 9.35
C SER A 549 -23.40 -20.62 8.38
N PRO A 550 -23.32 -19.39 7.85
CA PRO A 550 -22.20 -18.96 7.01
C PRO A 550 -20.91 -18.76 7.82
N ILE A 551 -20.98 -18.76 9.15
CA ILE A 551 -19.85 -18.50 10.05
C ILE A 551 -19.45 -19.80 10.75
N ASP A 552 -18.17 -20.14 10.71
CA ASP A 552 -17.60 -21.27 11.42
C ASP A 552 -17.26 -20.92 12.88
N VAL A 553 -18.03 -21.52 13.79
CA VAL A 553 -17.91 -21.32 15.23
C VAL A 553 -17.51 -22.60 15.98
N ALA A 554 -17.06 -23.65 15.28
CA ALA A 554 -16.84 -24.98 15.87
C ALA A 554 -15.87 -24.97 17.07
N ASP A 555 -14.82 -24.16 17.01
CA ASP A 555 -13.77 -24.08 18.05
C ASP A 555 -13.73 -22.71 18.76
N ILE A 556 -14.88 -22.02 18.83
CA ILE A 556 -14.95 -20.62 19.29
C ILE A 556 -16.06 -20.46 20.31
N GLU A 557 -15.76 -19.80 21.43
CA GLU A 557 -16.79 -19.33 22.34
C GLU A 557 -17.54 -18.16 21.69
N LEU A 558 -18.87 -18.23 21.57
CA LEU A 558 -19.65 -17.23 20.82
C LEU A 558 -19.45 -15.80 21.34
N THR A 559 -19.15 -15.64 22.64
CA THR A 559 -18.87 -14.33 23.23
C THR A 559 -17.61 -13.66 22.68
N ASP A 560 -16.64 -14.44 22.17
CA ASP A 560 -15.44 -13.90 21.53
C ASP A 560 -15.74 -13.15 20.22
N LEU A 561 -16.90 -13.41 19.62
CA LEU A 561 -17.39 -12.72 18.42
C LEU A 561 -18.10 -11.39 18.73
N PHE A 562 -18.41 -11.12 20.00
CA PHE A 562 -19.25 -9.98 20.41
C PHE A 562 -18.47 -8.69 20.72
N HIS A 563 -17.27 -8.56 20.14
CA HIS A 563 -16.50 -7.33 20.17
C HIS A 563 -16.43 -6.72 18.77
N GLU A 564 -16.50 -5.39 18.70
CA GLU A 564 -16.34 -4.69 17.44
C GLU A 564 -14.89 -4.78 16.92
N PRO A 565 -14.67 -4.89 15.60
CA PRO A 565 -15.69 -4.87 14.53
C PRO A 565 -16.31 -6.23 14.20
N VAL A 566 -15.80 -7.34 14.75
CA VAL A 566 -16.27 -8.69 14.42
C VAL A 566 -17.77 -8.85 14.70
N TYR A 567 -18.26 -8.24 15.78
CA TYR A 567 -19.69 -8.27 16.11
C TYR A 567 -20.57 -7.67 15.01
N GLN A 568 -20.20 -6.53 14.43
CA GLN A 568 -20.93 -5.95 13.29
C GLN A 568 -20.98 -6.91 12.10
N LEU A 569 -19.84 -7.49 11.74
CA LEU A 569 -19.72 -8.40 10.60
C LEU A 569 -20.56 -9.69 10.81
N VAL A 570 -20.58 -10.23 12.02
CA VAL A 570 -21.46 -11.35 12.40
C VAL A 570 -22.92 -11.03 12.08
N ARG A 571 -23.38 -9.84 12.49
CA ARG A 571 -24.78 -9.44 12.33
C ARG A 571 -25.16 -9.34 10.86
N GLN A 572 -24.32 -8.71 10.04
CA GLN A 572 -24.56 -8.56 8.60
C GLN A 572 -24.54 -9.89 7.86
N GLN A 573 -23.60 -10.77 8.18
CA GLN A 573 -23.50 -12.07 7.51
C GLN A 573 -24.65 -13.00 7.87
N LEU A 574 -25.11 -12.96 9.14
CA LEU A 574 -26.30 -13.70 9.55
C LEU A 574 -27.56 -13.10 8.92
N LEU A 575 -27.69 -11.77 8.85
CA LEU A 575 -28.80 -11.13 8.14
C LEU A 575 -28.86 -11.57 6.69
N ALA A 576 -27.72 -11.58 5.97
CA ALA A 576 -27.64 -12.07 4.60
C ALA A 576 -28.17 -13.52 4.48
N ALA A 577 -27.76 -14.40 5.40
CA ALA A 577 -28.20 -15.80 5.39
C ALA A 577 -29.69 -15.99 5.73
N GLU A 578 -30.27 -15.15 6.59
CA GLU A 578 -31.71 -15.22 6.87
C GLU A 578 -32.54 -14.63 5.72
N LEU A 579 -32.09 -13.53 5.12
CA LEU A 579 -32.73 -12.95 3.94
C LEU A 579 -32.72 -13.93 2.75
N GLU A 580 -31.64 -14.69 2.53
CA GLU A 580 -31.55 -15.66 1.44
C GLU A 580 -32.50 -16.85 1.64
N ARG A 581 -32.87 -17.15 2.89
CA ARG A 581 -33.88 -18.17 3.21
C ARG A 581 -35.30 -17.65 3.19
N ASP A 582 -35.48 -16.33 3.23
CA ASP A 582 -36.79 -15.71 3.21
C ASP A 582 -37.35 -15.67 1.79
N ALA A 583 -38.36 -16.50 1.55
CA ALA A 583 -39.03 -16.60 0.25
C ALA A 583 -39.66 -15.27 -0.21
N GLU A 584 -39.89 -14.31 0.68
CA GLU A 584 -40.40 -12.99 0.33
C GLU A 584 -39.32 -12.05 -0.25
N VAL A 585 -38.03 -12.31 0.00
CA VAL A 585 -36.91 -11.45 -0.41
C VAL A 585 -36.54 -11.65 -1.88
N LYS A 586 -36.99 -12.72 -2.55
CA LYS A 586 -36.81 -12.96 -4.00
C LYS A 586 -35.36 -12.76 -4.50
N ALA A 587 -34.41 -13.29 -3.74
CA ALA A 587 -33.00 -13.36 -4.12
C ALA A 587 -32.46 -14.77 -3.86
N ASP A 588 -31.89 -15.38 -4.88
CA ASP A 588 -31.22 -16.69 -4.83
C ASP A 588 -29.80 -16.60 -4.24
N LEU A 589 -29.24 -15.39 -4.24
CA LEU A 589 -27.86 -15.11 -3.87
C LEU A 589 -27.76 -13.79 -3.11
N ILE A 590 -27.21 -13.82 -1.90
CA ILE A 590 -26.96 -12.59 -1.12
C ILE A 590 -25.47 -12.45 -0.78
N THR A 591 -24.88 -11.32 -1.18
CA THR A 591 -23.47 -11.02 -0.94
C THR A 591 -23.33 -9.78 -0.06
N VAL A 592 -22.51 -9.88 0.99
CA VAL A 592 -22.12 -8.72 1.80
C VAL A 592 -20.92 -8.03 1.14
N VAL A 593 -21.07 -6.76 0.78
CA VAL A 593 -20.00 -5.92 0.23
C VAL A 593 -19.50 -4.99 1.32
N HIS A 594 -18.29 -5.22 1.80
CA HIS A 594 -17.67 -4.41 2.86
C HIS A 594 -16.77 -3.35 2.25
N VAL A 595 -17.26 -2.12 2.20
CA VAL A 595 -16.53 -0.95 1.74
C VAL A 595 -15.61 -0.47 2.84
N LEU A 596 -14.30 -0.60 2.62
CA LEU A 596 -13.28 -0.21 3.59
C LEU A 596 -12.01 0.21 2.84
N SER A 597 -11.50 1.40 3.16
CA SER A 597 -10.22 1.83 2.62
C SER A 597 -9.08 0.96 3.19
N PRO A 598 -8.20 0.41 2.33
CA PRO A 598 -7.00 -0.29 2.78
C PRO A 598 -6.07 0.62 3.59
N ASP A 599 -6.15 1.95 3.41
CA ASP A 599 -5.38 2.93 4.16
C ASP A 599 -5.88 3.13 5.60
N ASN A 600 -7.10 2.67 5.94
CA ASN A 600 -7.58 2.68 7.32
C ASN A 600 -6.98 1.52 8.14
N LEU A 601 -5.67 1.60 8.36
CA LEU A 601 -4.91 0.65 9.17
C LEU A 601 -5.40 0.59 10.64
N ALA A 602 -6.07 1.65 11.11
CA ALA A 602 -6.64 1.70 12.46
C ALA A 602 -7.86 0.78 12.62
N TYR A 603 -8.63 0.57 11.54
CA TYR A 603 -9.66 -0.46 11.49
C TYR A 603 -9.02 -1.85 11.42
N GLN A 604 -8.02 -2.05 10.55
CA GLN A 604 -7.35 -3.34 10.42
C GLN A 604 -6.65 -3.79 11.71
N SER A 605 -6.17 -2.84 12.52
CA SER A 605 -5.53 -3.08 13.81
C SER A 605 -6.53 -3.09 15.00
N SER A 606 -7.82 -3.24 14.71
CA SER A 606 -8.85 -3.26 15.75
C SER A 606 -8.67 -4.41 16.73
N TYR A 607 -9.31 -4.28 17.88
CA TYR A 607 -9.33 -5.28 18.93
C TYR A 607 -9.95 -6.57 18.40
N ILE A 608 -9.19 -7.65 18.56
CA ILE A 608 -9.64 -9.01 18.35
C ILE A 608 -9.47 -9.74 19.69
N SER A 609 -10.51 -10.48 20.07
CA SER A 609 -10.51 -11.32 21.26
C SER A 609 -9.31 -12.28 21.22
N PRO A 610 -8.63 -12.55 22.35
CA PRO A 610 -7.41 -13.35 22.36
C PRO A 610 -7.54 -14.70 21.65
N ALA A 611 -8.69 -15.37 21.75
CA ALA A 611 -8.96 -16.66 21.12
C ALA A 611 -8.93 -16.60 19.59
N LEU A 612 -9.34 -15.48 19.00
CA LEU A 612 -9.42 -15.31 17.54
C LEU A 612 -8.12 -14.82 16.91
N ARG A 613 -7.16 -14.30 17.70
CA ARG A 613 -5.90 -13.75 17.16
C ARG A 613 -5.04 -14.75 16.38
N ARG A 614 -5.16 -16.05 16.69
CA ARG A 614 -4.46 -17.12 15.95
C ARG A 614 -4.97 -17.29 14.52
N ARG A 615 -6.12 -16.69 14.19
CA ARG A 615 -6.80 -16.87 12.91
C ARG A 615 -6.41 -15.85 11.84
N GLY A 616 -5.76 -14.73 12.21
CA GLY A 616 -5.37 -13.69 11.27
C GLY A 616 -4.60 -12.54 11.91
N ALA A 617 -3.90 -11.74 11.09
CA ALA A 617 -3.11 -10.61 11.56
C ALA A 617 -3.90 -9.29 11.63
N THR A 618 -4.96 -9.17 10.83
CA THR A 618 -5.86 -8.02 10.76
C THR A 618 -7.31 -8.40 11.08
N ALA A 619 -8.16 -7.41 11.36
CA ALA A 619 -9.60 -7.63 11.52
C ALA A 619 -10.22 -8.31 10.29
N SER A 620 -9.77 -7.96 9.07
CA SER A 620 -10.24 -8.56 7.83
C SER A 620 -9.76 -10.02 7.68
N ASP A 621 -8.50 -10.32 8.02
CA ASP A 621 -7.98 -11.70 7.97
C ASP A 621 -8.75 -12.61 8.93
N VAL A 622 -8.96 -12.13 10.16
CA VAL A 622 -9.72 -12.87 11.17
C VAL A 622 -11.14 -13.12 10.69
N TRP A 623 -11.81 -12.09 10.16
CA TRP A 623 -13.16 -12.26 9.63
C TRP A 623 -13.22 -13.27 8.48
N ALA A 624 -12.36 -13.13 7.47
CA ALA A 624 -12.32 -14.04 6.32
C ALA A 624 -12.09 -15.49 6.74
N SER A 625 -11.26 -15.74 7.76
CA SER A 625 -10.99 -17.07 8.29
C SER A 625 -12.19 -17.74 8.99
N LEU A 626 -13.20 -16.95 9.38
CA LEU A 626 -14.41 -17.43 10.05
C LEU A 626 -15.52 -17.77 9.05
N LEU A 627 -15.39 -17.41 7.77
CA LEU A 627 -16.44 -17.65 6.79
C LEU A 627 -16.34 -19.06 6.20
N ARG A 628 -17.47 -19.77 6.18
CA ARG A 628 -17.61 -21.06 5.46
C ARG A 628 -17.83 -20.87 3.96
N THR A 629 -18.45 -19.76 3.60
CA THR A 629 -18.73 -19.34 2.22
C THR A 629 -18.05 -17.98 1.96
N PRO A 630 -16.72 -17.96 1.78
CA PRO A 630 -15.95 -16.71 1.64
C PRO A 630 -16.34 -15.92 0.38
N ASP A 631 -16.96 -16.55 -0.61
CA ASP A 631 -17.51 -15.92 -1.81
C ASP A 631 -18.77 -15.08 -1.55
N ARG A 632 -19.36 -15.16 -0.35
CA ARG A 632 -20.54 -14.38 0.09
C ARG A 632 -20.16 -13.11 0.85
N PHE A 633 -18.87 -12.77 0.91
CA PHE A 633 -18.35 -11.55 1.52
C PHE A 633 -17.21 -10.99 0.69
N ILE A 634 -17.33 -9.75 0.22
CA ILE A 634 -16.35 -9.14 -0.67
C ILE A 634 -15.92 -7.79 -0.12
N GLY A 635 -14.62 -7.51 -0.15
CA GLY A 635 -14.08 -6.19 0.18
C GLY A 635 -14.11 -5.27 -1.06
N LEU A 636 -14.51 -4.01 -0.87
CA LEU A 636 -14.45 -2.98 -1.91
C LEU A 636 -13.66 -1.77 -1.42
N ASP A 637 -12.70 -1.31 -2.21
CA ASP A 637 -11.96 -0.08 -1.90
C ASP A 637 -12.83 1.15 -2.26
N PRO A 638 -13.13 2.06 -1.30
CA PRO A 638 -13.89 3.27 -1.57
C PRO A 638 -13.22 4.21 -2.59
N ALA A 639 -11.96 3.99 -2.98
CA ALA A 639 -11.30 4.71 -4.06
C ALA A 639 -12.06 4.63 -5.40
N VAL A 640 -12.87 3.57 -5.63
CA VAL A 640 -13.73 3.46 -6.82
C VAL A 640 -14.69 4.64 -6.94
N PHE A 641 -15.21 5.13 -5.81
CA PHE A 641 -16.16 6.25 -5.79
C PHE A 641 -15.50 7.60 -6.05
N LEU A 642 -14.18 7.67 -6.21
CA LEU A 642 -13.48 8.91 -6.60
C LEU A 642 -13.58 9.19 -8.11
N ASP A 643 -14.11 8.26 -8.90
CA ASP A 643 -14.46 8.53 -10.29
C ASP A 643 -15.73 9.40 -10.36
N PRO A 644 -15.67 10.62 -10.91
CA PRO A 644 -16.85 11.47 -11.08
C PRO A 644 -17.97 10.85 -11.93
N ALA A 645 -17.67 9.88 -12.80
CA ALA A 645 -18.67 9.13 -13.55
C ALA A 645 -19.52 8.23 -12.65
N ILE A 646 -18.95 7.76 -11.53
CA ILE A 646 -19.66 6.97 -10.51
C ILE A 646 -20.37 7.90 -9.53
N THR A 647 -19.69 8.94 -9.05
CA THR A 647 -20.22 9.91 -8.09
C THR A 647 -20.33 11.31 -8.71
N SER A 648 -19.44 12.23 -8.36
CA SER A 648 -19.39 13.59 -8.86
C SER A 648 -18.00 14.19 -8.65
N GLU A 649 -17.71 15.28 -9.35
CA GLU A 649 -16.51 16.09 -9.10
C GLU A 649 -16.44 16.59 -7.66
N GLU A 650 -17.59 16.90 -7.06
CA GLU A 650 -17.66 17.39 -5.69
C GLU A 650 -17.34 16.29 -4.67
N TYR A 651 -17.78 15.05 -4.92
CA TYR A 651 -17.40 13.90 -4.12
C TYR A 651 -15.90 13.64 -4.21
N ALA A 652 -15.35 13.64 -5.43
CA ALA A 652 -13.92 13.46 -5.67
C ALA A 652 -13.10 14.57 -5.01
N LEU A 653 -13.51 15.83 -5.10
CA LEU A 653 -12.88 16.97 -4.42
C LEU A 653 -12.89 16.81 -2.90
N ARG A 654 -13.98 16.27 -2.34
CA ARG A 654 -14.15 16.12 -0.90
C ARG A 654 -13.33 15.00 -0.31
N TYR A 655 -13.35 13.83 -0.95
CA TYR A 655 -12.81 12.60 -0.39
C TYR A 655 -11.51 12.15 -1.08
N GLY A 656 -11.23 12.64 -2.30
CA GLY A 656 -9.98 12.45 -3.02
C GLY A 656 -8.98 13.52 -2.64
N GLY A 657 -7.90 13.14 -1.96
CA GLY A 657 -6.77 14.06 -1.80
C GLY A 657 -6.26 14.46 -3.18
N GLY A 658 -6.33 15.76 -3.50
CA GLY A 658 -5.99 16.30 -4.82
C GLY A 658 -4.80 15.58 -5.44
N ARG A 659 -5.06 14.89 -6.55
CA ARG A 659 -4.04 14.17 -7.32
C ARG A 659 -3.23 15.14 -8.16
#